data_AF-A0A815MSY3-F1
#
_entry.id   AF-A0A815MSY3-F1
#
_cell.length_a   1.000
_cell.length_b   1.000
_cell.length_c   1.000
_cell.angle_alpha   90.00
_cell.angle_beta   90.00
_cell.angle_gamma   90.00
#
_symmetry.space_group_name_H-M   'P 1'
#
loop_
_entity.id
_entity.type
_entity.pdbx_description
1 polymer ?
#
loop_
_entity_poly.entity_id
_entity_poly.type
_entity_poly.pdbx_seq_one_letter_code
_entity_poly.pdbx_strand_id
1 'polypeptide(L)'
;MSAVASSNFILHSPSFWTGKSPVYGICPGVEPDGTIKSLPQVKTNATRRELLDYFDNTWTLTEVLFDGLANEEAYYRRPYHKLRHPMIFYYGHPAVLYMNKLRVAGLLVNGISSEFERLFETGVDEMRWDDLYEGHDDVWPSIDEIHQYRREAYQIIRKLIETHPSFDEQHMPITIDKPTWALLMGFEHERIHLETSSVLIRELPIEFVRASKIWPSLLLETKDQPSKKNLMINLNKSEVKLGKPIAWPTFGWDNEYGDEKRVVQSFSASSMLISNREFYLFVTGGGYIQERYWSTDGWTWRSFRNVKAPSFWVPIGPSGLHQYKLRTLFEIVEMQWNAPVCVNFHEAKAYCAWRTEQEKSVMPYRLLTESEHNLIRDGKDYQWNNNLRHGGEVAVTASQVNDNGFYDVFGNVWQWCEDHFHPLDGSQPHPYYDDFSVPCYDGEHHMILGGSFVSTGDEASVWARFHFRPHFMQHAGFRIARSDDIYTCNARFIKNSTTNTYETQQMVDMYVLMHWGEKQQRFDPLISAKIIFPKVPDLPIACAEFVNRFATHTDRALDLGCAVGRTTFELAITFNEVIGIDYSQNFISVARHLQQYGKFEYNRKDQGMQQTTLTAVVNPSIDRDRIQFEVGDACSLRSDLKDFDAVVLANVLCRLPKPSTCLKRMQGNGGLVKKGGILVMTTPFSWLPQYTPQSEWINGVKEIQNILTEFDLIHEEEIPFMIREHRRKFEYIITLGTVWKRRL
;
A
#
# COMPACT_ATOMS: atom_id res chain seq x y z
N MET A 1 33.77 35.51 -17.39
CA MET A 1 33.23 35.89 -16.07
C MET A 1 31.74 35.59 -16.05
N SER A 2 31.34 34.51 -15.39
CA SER A 2 30.25 34.56 -14.39
C SER A 2 30.34 33.26 -13.59
N ALA A 3 30.63 33.44 -12.31
CA ALA A 3 30.89 32.49 -11.24
C ALA A 3 30.23 31.11 -11.39
N VAL A 4 31.07 30.08 -11.51
CA VAL A 4 30.81 28.79 -10.85
C VAL A 4 30.98 29.08 -9.36
N ALA A 5 29.87 29.36 -8.68
CA ALA A 5 29.85 29.47 -7.24
C ALA A 5 30.25 28.11 -6.68
N SER A 6 31.30 28.10 -5.84
CA SER A 6 31.73 26.96 -5.05
C SER A 6 30.54 26.40 -4.26
N SER A 7 30.09 25.18 -4.58
CA SER A 7 29.17 24.45 -3.71
C SER A 7 29.87 24.18 -2.39
N ASN A 8 29.37 24.77 -1.31
CA ASN A 8 29.79 24.41 0.03
C ASN A 8 29.26 22.99 0.28
N PHE A 9 30.09 21.96 0.09
CA PHE A 9 29.71 20.58 0.35
C PHE A 9 29.37 20.40 1.83
N ILE A 10 28.07 20.47 2.18
CA ILE A 10 27.61 20.25 3.55
C ILE A 10 27.76 18.78 3.94
N LEU A 11 27.67 17.86 2.97
CA LEU A 11 27.85 16.43 3.16
C LEU A 11 29.19 16.12 3.83
N HIS A 12 29.13 15.26 4.85
CA HIS A 12 30.32 14.72 5.52
C HIS A 12 31.18 15.76 6.25
N SER A 13 30.63 16.95 6.48
CA SER A 13 31.23 18.02 7.24
C SER A 13 30.59 18.11 8.64
N PRO A 14 31.25 18.72 9.64
CA PRO A 14 30.61 19.00 10.92
C PRO A 14 29.32 19.84 10.82
N SER A 15 29.16 20.62 9.74
CA SER A 15 27.95 21.39 9.45
C SER A 15 26.76 20.55 9.00
N PHE A 16 26.95 19.27 8.67
CA PHE A 16 25.88 18.33 8.28
C PHE A 16 24.89 18.02 9.41
N TRP A 17 25.28 18.17 10.67
CA TRP A 17 24.35 17.86 11.76
C TRP A 17 23.41 19.06 11.97
N THR A 18 22.11 18.89 11.71
CA THR A 18 21.13 19.94 12.02
C THR A 18 20.69 19.87 13.48
N GLY A 19 20.76 18.68 14.08
CA GLY A 19 20.57 18.42 15.50
C GLY A 19 21.88 18.40 16.30
N LYS A 20 21.95 17.54 17.31
CA LYS A 20 23.19 17.30 18.06
C LYS A 20 24.19 16.51 17.23
N SER A 21 25.46 16.90 17.29
CA SER A 21 26.52 16.09 16.67
C SER A 21 26.65 14.74 17.36
N PRO A 22 26.86 13.63 16.61
CA PRO A 22 26.95 12.27 17.14
C PRO A 22 28.29 12.02 17.85
N VAL A 23 28.46 12.65 19.00
CA VAL A 23 29.68 12.57 19.83
C VAL A 23 29.32 12.05 21.21
N TYR A 24 30.14 11.12 21.72
CA TYR A 24 29.99 10.55 23.06
C TYR A 24 29.96 11.66 24.13
N GLY A 25 28.98 11.58 25.03
CA GLY A 25 28.74 12.60 26.07
C GLY A 25 28.03 13.88 25.58
N ILE A 26 27.79 14.02 24.27
CA ILE A 26 27.02 15.14 23.69
C ILE A 26 25.63 14.66 23.24
N CYS A 27 25.59 13.68 22.33
CA CYS A 27 24.36 13.09 21.81
C CYS A 27 23.98 11.83 22.60
N PRO A 28 22.74 11.71 23.10
CA PRO A 28 22.23 10.50 23.71
C PRO A 28 22.29 9.30 22.76
N GLY A 29 22.64 8.12 23.30
CA GLY A 29 22.77 6.88 22.55
C GLY A 29 24.09 6.70 21.80
N VAL A 30 25.00 7.68 21.80
CA VAL A 30 26.37 7.48 21.31
C VAL A 30 27.17 6.75 22.37
N GLU A 31 27.82 5.65 21.99
CA GLU A 31 28.64 4.78 22.82
C GLU A 31 30.10 5.27 22.90
N PRO A 32 30.89 4.80 23.88
CA PRO A 32 32.31 5.19 24.01
C PRO A 32 33.18 4.86 22.79
N ASP A 33 32.77 3.89 21.98
CA ASP A 33 33.46 3.52 20.73
C ASP A 33 33.13 4.44 19.54
N GLY A 34 32.23 5.41 19.74
CA GLY A 34 31.81 6.39 18.74
C GLY A 34 30.62 5.94 17.88
N THR A 35 30.10 4.73 18.07
CA THR A 35 28.89 4.27 17.39
C THR A 35 27.62 4.80 18.07
N ILE A 36 26.52 4.95 17.34
CA ILE A 36 25.23 5.37 17.90
C ILE A 36 24.25 4.18 17.92
N LYS A 37 23.49 4.06 19.02
CA LYS A 37 22.37 3.12 19.16
C LYS A 37 21.07 3.85 19.44
N SER A 38 19.97 3.15 19.21
CA SER A 38 18.67 3.66 19.62
C SER A 38 18.50 3.61 21.12
N LEU A 39 17.92 4.68 21.69
CA LEU A 39 17.32 4.60 23.01
C LEU A 39 16.06 3.72 22.99
N PRO A 40 15.70 3.09 24.12
CA PRO A 40 14.41 2.41 24.27
C PRO A 40 13.25 3.37 24.00
N GLN A 41 12.12 2.84 23.54
CA GLN A 41 10.90 3.63 23.32
C GLN A 41 10.57 4.46 24.57
N VAL A 42 10.36 5.77 24.37
CA VAL A 42 10.15 6.70 25.47
C VAL A 42 8.84 6.39 26.18
N LYS A 43 8.86 6.48 27.52
CA LYS A 43 7.67 6.21 28.33
C LYS A 43 6.70 7.39 28.30
N THR A 44 5.41 7.11 28.41
CA THR A 44 4.37 8.16 28.47
C THR A 44 4.47 9.05 29.71
N ASN A 45 5.10 8.58 30.78
CA ASN A 45 5.40 9.36 31.98
C ASN A 45 6.85 9.88 32.01
N ALA A 46 7.53 9.94 30.87
CA ALA A 46 8.89 10.44 30.76
C ALA A 46 9.00 11.89 31.26
N THR A 47 10.14 12.17 31.89
CA THR A 47 10.55 13.53 32.22
C THR A 47 10.83 14.34 30.96
N ARG A 48 10.80 15.67 31.07
CA ARG A 48 11.19 16.57 29.98
C ARG A 48 12.59 16.26 29.44
N ARG A 49 13.51 15.83 30.31
CA ARG A 49 14.86 15.45 29.89
C ARG A 49 14.88 14.18 29.05
N GLU A 50 14.13 13.16 29.44
CA GLU A 50 14.01 11.91 28.68
C GLU A 50 13.33 12.14 27.31
N LEU A 51 12.33 13.03 27.23
CA LEU A 51 11.74 13.44 25.94
C LEU A 51 12.76 14.12 25.03
N LEU A 52 13.59 15.02 25.57
CA LEU A 52 14.66 15.67 24.82
C LEU A 52 15.72 14.67 24.37
N ASP A 53 16.11 13.74 25.25
CA ASP A 53 17.13 12.75 24.92
C ASP A 53 16.66 11.79 23.84
N TYR A 54 15.38 11.39 23.88
CA TYR A 54 14.77 10.59 22.84
C TYR A 54 14.66 11.32 21.51
N PHE A 55 14.22 12.60 21.52
CA PHE A 55 14.17 13.43 20.32
C PHE A 55 15.55 13.61 19.68
N ASP A 56 16.56 13.96 20.48
CA ASP A 56 17.94 14.14 20.00
C ASP A 56 18.50 12.85 19.39
N ASN A 57 18.23 11.72 20.04
CA ASN A 57 18.64 10.41 19.53
C ASN A 57 17.94 10.08 18.20
N THR A 58 16.60 10.19 18.14
CA THR A 58 15.82 9.93 16.92
C THR A 58 16.31 10.77 15.75
N TRP A 59 16.46 12.08 15.94
CA TRP A 59 16.91 12.99 14.89
C TRP A 59 18.32 12.64 14.38
N THR A 60 19.23 12.35 15.32
CA THR A 60 20.63 12.04 15.00
C THR A 60 20.76 10.69 14.29
N LEU A 61 19.95 9.68 14.65
CA LEU A 61 19.93 8.39 13.95
C LEU A 61 19.59 8.55 12.47
N THR A 62 18.57 9.35 12.16
CA THR A 62 18.22 9.68 10.76
C THR A 62 19.40 10.34 10.06
N GLU A 63 20.00 11.38 10.66
CA GLU A 63 21.13 12.05 10.02
C GLU A 63 22.32 11.12 9.82
N VAL A 64 22.65 10.24 10.77
CA VAL A 64 23.75 9.29 10.63
C VAL A 64 23.51 8.31 9.48
N LEU A 65 22.27 7.86 9.29
CA LEU A 65 21.89 7.03 8.14
C LEU A 65 22.13 7.78 6.82
N PHE A 66 21.71 9.05 6.74
CA PHE A 66 21.86 9.88 5.54
C PHE A 66 23.30 10.37 5.28
N ASP A 67 24.15 10.49 6.32
CA ASP A 67 25.60 10.69 6.15
C ASP A 67 26.27 9.49 5.45
N GLY A 68 25.59 8.34 5.38
CA GLY A 68 25.97 7.18 4.59
C GLY A 68 25.81 7.38 3.07
N LEU A 69 25.15 8.44 2.58
CA LEU A 69 25.02 8.74 1.15
C LEU A 69 26.29 9.42 0.62
N ALA A 70 26.92 8.85 -0.40
CA ALA A 70 28.28 9.24 -0.82
C ALA A 70 28.37 10.60 -1.54
N ASN A 71 27.27 11.09 -2.13
CA ASN A 71 27.25 12.32 -2.93
C ASN A 71 25.81 12.85 -3.09
N GLU A 72 25.67 14.04 -3.68
CA GLU A 72 24.36 14.67 -3.89
C GLU A 72 23.45 13.88 -4.83
N GLU A 73 23.99 13.22 -5.86
CA GLU A 73 23.18 12.42 -6.80
C GLU A 73 22.42 11.31 -6.05
N ALA A 74 23.01 10.73 -5.01
CA ALA A 74 22.36 9.73 -4.17
C ALA A 74 21.06 10.23 -3.52
N TYR A 75 20.94 11.53 -3.23
CA TYR A 75 19.72 12.12 -2.67
C TYR A 75 18.57 12.18 -3.68
N TYR A 76 18.88 12.35 -4.97
CA TYR A 76 17.88 12.57 -6.03
C TYR A 76 17.61 11.32 -6.87
N ARG A 77 18.43 10.26 -6.70
CA ARG A 77 18.25 9.01 -7.41
C ARG A 77 17.05 8.25 -6.86
N ARG A 78 16.06 7.98 -7.72
CA ARG A 78 14.94 7.09 -7.40
C ARG A 78 15.42 5.63 -7.36
N PRO A 79 14.82 4.77 -6.51
CA PRO A 79 15.06 3.33 -6.54
C PRO A 79 14.77 2.73 -7.92
N TYR A 80 15.48 1.64 -8.26
CA TYR A 80 15.42 1.02 -9.60
C TYR A 80 14.01 0.57 -10.00
N HIS A 81 13.17 0.26 -9.01
CA HIS A 81 11.81 -0.22 -9.24
C HIS A 81 10.80 0.91 -9.52
N LYS A 82 11.15 2.18 -9.23
CA LYS A 82 10.35 3.41 -9.43
C LYS A 82 8.98 3.43 -8.72
N LEU A 83 8.87 2.70 -7.61
CA LEU A 83 7.68 2.64 -6.75
C LEU A 83 7.92 3.38 -5.42
N ARG A 84 8.86 4.33 -5.38
CA ARG A 84 9.16 5.15 -4.20
C ARG A 84 9.81 6.45 -4.66
N HIS A 85 9.67 7.49 -3.84
CA HIS A 85 10.34 8.77 -4.04
C HIS A 85 11.88 8.67 -3.89
N PRO A 86 12.64 9.67 -4.35
CA PRO A 86 14.08 9.74 -4.08
C PRO A 86 14.39 10.07 -2.61
N MET A 87 15.62 9.85 -2.17
CA MET A 87 16.05 9.99 -0.77
C MET A 87 15.82 11.39 -0.18
N ILE A 88 15.85 12.45 -0.99
CA ILE A 88 15.55 13.82 -0.57
C ILE A 88 14.14 13.95 0.04
N PHE A 89 13.16 13.17 -0.44
CA PHE A 89 11.83 13.07 0.16
C PHE A 89 11.92 12.55 1.59
N TYR A 90 12.54 11.38 1.77
CA TYR A 90 12.65 10.73 3.07
C TYR A 90 13.52 11.52 4.05
N TYR A 91 14.44 12.36 3.55
CA TYR A 91 15.20 13.28 4.39
C TYR A 91 14.34 14.45 4.89
N GLY A 92 13.48 15.03 4.06
CA GLY A 92 12.65 16.18 4.43
C GLY A 92 11.35 15.82 5.17
N HIS A 93 10.70 14.75 4.74
CA HIS A 93 9.33 14.39 5.14
C HIS A 93 9.12 14.25 6.66
N PRO A 94 9.98 13.56 7.44
CA PRO A 94 9.77 13.45 8.89
C PRO A 94 9.75 14.81 9.59
N ALA A 95 10.63 15.73 9.21
CA ALA A 95 10.67 17.08 9.78
C ALA A 95 9.40 17.88 9.45
N VAL A 96 8.86 17.73 8.24
CA VAL A 96 7.57 18.32 7.83
C VAL A 96 6.42 17.71 8.63
N LEU A 97 6.41 16.40 8.83
CA LEU A 97 5.36 15.74 9.59
C LEU A 97 5.29 16.23 11.04
N TYR A 98 6.42 16.41 11.73
CA TYR A 98 6.40 17.05 13.05
C TYR A 98 5.68 18.40 13.01
N MET A 99 6.07 19.28 12.08
CA MET A 99 5.50 20.62 11.98
C MET A 99 3.99 20.56 11.73
N ASN A 100 3.54 19.71 10.80
CA ASN A 100 2.13 19.57 10.47
C ASN A 100 1.32 18.98 11.64
N LYS A 101 1.76 17.86 12.23
CA LYS A 101 0.99 17.18 13.30
C LYS A 101 0.99 17.97 14.61
N LEU A 102 2.08 18.66 14.95
CA LEU A 102 2.11 19.56 16.11
C LEU A 102 1.19 20.79 15.92
N ARG A 103 1.02 21.27 14.68
CA ARG A 103 0.05 22.33 14.36
C ARG A 103 -1.39 21.83 14.45
N VAL A 104 -1.69 20.65 13.89
CA VAL A 104 -3.01 20.01 13.99
C VAL A 104 -3.41 19.78 15.46
N ALA A 105 -2.46 19.36 16.30
CA ALA A 105 -2.68 19.19 17.73
C ALA A 105 -2.79 20.50 18.52
N GLY A 106 -2.49 21.65 17.90
CA GLY A 106 -2.51 22.96 18.54
C GLY A 106 -1.31 23.26 19.46
N LEU A 107 -0.23 22.47 19.37
CA LEU A 107 1.03 22.74 20.09
C LEU A 107 1.91 23.78 19.37
N LEU A 108 1.73 23.94 18.07
CA LEU A 108 2.36 24.99 17.26
C LEU A 108 1.29 25.79 16.53
N VAL A 109 1.54 27.09 16.36
CA VAL A 109 0.63 28.00 15.62
C VAL A 109 1.09 28.15 14.17
N ASN A 110 2.38 28.38 13.97
CA ASN A 110 2.97 28.68 12.65
C ASN A 110 3.79 27.50 12.13
N GLY A 111 3.82 27.36 10.81
CA GLY A 111 4.79 26.53 10.09
C GLY A 111 6.11 27.25 9.84
N ILE A 112 7.02 26.60 9.11
CA ILE A 112 8.28 27.16 8.61
C ILE A 112 8.13 27.56 7.14
N SER A 113 7.62 26.66 6.30
CA SER A 113 7.47 26.87 4.86
C SER A 113 6.25 26.12 4.33
N SER A 114 5.20 26.87 3.95
CA SER A 114 3.98 26.29 3.36
C SER A 114 4.21 25.56 2.03
N GLU A 115 5.34 25.83 1.36
CA GLU A 115 5.73 25.11 0.15
C GLU A 115 6.24 23.71 0.50
N PHE A 116 7.23 23.62 1.39
CA PHE A 116 7.78 22.31 1.82
C PHE A 116 6.74 21.51 2.61
N GLU A 117 5.94 22.18 3.44
CA GLU A 117 4.88 21.53 4.21
C GLU A 117 3.81 20.88 3.35
N ARG A 118 3.63 21.31 2.09
CA ARG A 118 2.77 20.67 1.09
C ARG A 118 3.53 19.66 0.23
N LEU A 119 4.73 20.00 -0.21
CA LEU A 119 5.55 19.15 -1.09
C LEU A 119 5.87 17.80 -0.43
N PHE A 120 6.18 17.82 0.87
CA PHE A 120 6.46 16.60 1.64
C PHE A 120 5.25 16.14 2.46
N GLU A 121 4.03 16.65 2.24
CA GLU A 121 2.85 16.22 3.03
C GLU A 121 2.36 14.83 2.65
N THR A 122 2.31 14.56 1.34
CA THR A 122 1.68 13.35 0.79
C THR A 122 2.57 12.14 1.02
N GLY A 123 2.04 11.13 1.71
CA GLY A 123 2.64 9.81 1.81
C GLY A 123 2.64 9.08 0.47
N VAL A 124 3.47 8.05 0.35
CA VAL A 124 3.56 7.22 -0.86
C VAL A 124 3.08 5.82 -0.52
N ASP A 125 1.88 5.46 -0.97
CA ASP A 125 1.41 4.07 -0.98
C ASP A 125 0.89 3.74 -2.40
N GLU A 126 1.76 3.19 -3.24
CA GLU A 126 1.35 2.72 -4.57
C GLU A 126 0.55 1.41 -4.49
N MET A 127 -0.43 1.27 -5.38
CA MET A 127 -1.39 0.17 -5.33
C MET A 127 -0.88 -1.10 -6.04
N ARG A 128 0.07 -0.99 -6.99
CA ARG A 128 0.60 -2.12 -7.77
C ARG A 128 2.10 -2.06 -8.04
N TRP A 129 2.69 -3.23 -8.33
CA TRP A 129 4.11 -3.38 -8.62
C TRP A 129 4.54 -2.83 -9.99
N ASP A 130 3.58 -2.53 -10.87
CA ASP A 130 3.72 -1.89 -12.18
C ASP A 130 3.17 -0.46 -12.25
N ASP A 131 2.75 0.12 -11.11
CA ASP A 131 2.42 1.55 -10.99
C ASP A 131 3.71 2.39 -11.02
N LEU A 132 4.40 2.34 -12.16
CA LEU A 132 5.63 3.10 -12.38
C LEU A 132 5.29 4.58 -12.39
N TYR A 133 5.89 5.34 -11.47
CA TYR A 133 5.83 6.79 -11.56
C TYR A 133 6.66 7.25 -12.78
N GLU A 134 5.98 7.62 -13.87
CA GLU A 134 6.59 8.12 -15.10
C GLU A 134 6.70 9.66 -15.14
N GLY A 135 6.25 10.36 -14.10
CA GLY A 135 6.31 11.82 -14.01
C GLY A 135 7.75 12.36 -13.91
N HIS A 136 8.06 13.36 -14.75
CA HIS A 136 9.27 14.18 -14.70
C HIS A 136 9.17 15.34 -13.68
N ASP A 137 8.02 15.53 -13.01
CA ASP A 137 7.64 16.81 -12.38
C ASP A 137 7.66 16.82 -10.84
N ASP A 138 8.73 16.33 -10.22
CA ASP A 138 9.02 16.69 -8.83
C ASP A 138 10.31 17.52 -8.82
N VAL A 139 10.18 18.85 -8.91
CA VAL A 139 11.30 19.75 -8.64
C VAL A 139 11.55 19.71 -7.13
N TRP A 140 12.44 18.82 -6.70
CA TRP A 140 12.86 18.72 -5.31
C TRP A 140 13.74 19.91 -4.92
N PRO A 141 13.67 20.40 -3.66
CA PRO A 141 14.56 21.43 -3.18
C PRO A 141 16.02 20.96 -3.19
N SER A 142 16.95 21.91 -3.21
CA SER A 142 18.36 21.62 -3.00
C SER A 142 18.59 21.01 -1.61
N ILE A 143 19.69 20.27 -1.46
CA ILE A 143 20.09 19.70 -0.16
C ILE A 143 20.21 20.83 0.87
N ASP A 144 20.83 21.95 0.53
CA ASP A 144 21.00 23.09 1.44
C ASP A 144 19.65 23.67 1.93
N GLU A 145 18.67 23.82 1.03
CA GLU A 145 17.34 24.34 1.40
C GLU A 145 16.60 23.41 2.36
N ILE A 146 16.54 22.10 2.05
CA ILE A 146 15.86 21.15 2.94
C ILE A 146 16.62 20.95 4.25
N HIS A 147 17.95 21.05 4.21
CA HIS A 147 18.80 20.98 5.39
C HIS A 147 18.59 22.18 6.32
N GLN A 148 18.44 23.37 5.75
CA GLN A 148 18.07 24.57 6.51
C GLN A 148 16.68 24.41 7.14
N TYR A 149 15.69 23.91 6.40
CA TYR A 149 14.37 23.61 6.95
C TYR A 149 14.44 22.63 8.13
N ARG A 150 15.19 21.52 7.97
CA ARG A 150 15.45 20.54 9.03
C ARG A 150 16.05 21.19 10.28
N ARG A 151 17.05 22.06 10.12
CA ARG A 151 17.68 22.81 11.22
C ARG A 151 16.69 23.69 11.97
N GLU A 152 15.83 24.41 11.26
CA GLU A 152 14.80 25.25 11.87
C GLU A 152 13.73 24.41 12.58
N ALA A 153 13.28 23.32 11.97
CA ALA A 153 12.34 22.38 12.57
C ALA A 153 12.89 21.79 13.86
N TYR A 154 14.14 21.32 13.86
CA TYR A 154 14.82 20.80 15.05
C TYR A 154 14.81 21.83 16.19
N GLN A 155 15.18 23.08 15.91
CA GLN A 155 15.21 24.15 16.91
C GLN A 155 13.82 24.46 17.48
N ILE A 156 12.79 24.50 16.63
CA ILE A 156 11.40 24.76 17.04
C ILE A 156 10.88 23.63 17.92
N ILE A 157 11.02 22.38 17.50
CA ILE A 157 10.54 21.20 18.22
C ILE A 157 11.29 21.06 19.55
N ARG A 158 12.61 21.21 19.54
CA ARG A 158 13.41 21.19 20.77
C ARG A 158 12.96 22.25 21.76
N LYS A 159 12.79 23.51 21.31
CA LYS A 159 12.31 24.61 22.16
C LYS A 159 10.90 24.34 22.69
N LEU A 160 10.02 23.76 21.88
CA LEU A 160 8.69 23.32 22.30
C LEU A 160 8.80 22.33 23.47
N ILE A 161 9.62 21.29 23.34
CA ILE A 161 9.87 20.30 24.41
C ILE A 161 10.55 20.96 25.61
N GLU A 162 11.38 21.98 25.46
CA GLU A 162 12.06 22.66 26.58
C GLU A 162 11.13 23.59 27.37
N THR A 163 10.16 24.22 26.72
CA THR A 163 9.46 25.39 27.30
C THR A 163 7.95 25.26 27.39
N HIS A 164 7.30 24.37 26.64
CA HIS A 164 5.83 24.30 26.63
C HIS A 164 5.30 23.70 27.94
N PRO A 165 4.31 24.32 28.62
CA PRO A 165 3.82 23.86 29.93
C PRO A 165 3.25 22.44 29.92
N SER A 166 2.67 21.98 28.81
CA SER A 166 2.10 20.62 28.72
C SER A 166 3.11 19.48 28.92
N PHE A 167 4.42 19.77 28.92
CA PHE A 167 5.46 18.79 29.25
C PHE A 167 6.03 18.96 30.67
N ASP A 168 5.39 19.75 31.53
CA ASP A 168 5.72 19.80 32.96
C ASP A 168 5.22 18.55 33.68
N GLU A 169 5.88 18.16 34.77
CA GLU A 169 5.61 16.92 35.52
C GLU A 169 4.14 16.79 35.93
N GLN A 170 3.47 17.91 36.27
CA GLN A 170 2.06 17.94 36.67
C GLN A 170 1.06 17.57 35.57
N HIS A 171 1.48 17.57 34.29
CA HIS A 171 0.63 17.25 33.14
C HIS A 171 0.86 15.83 32.60
N MET A 172 1.83 15.10 33.16
CA MET A 172 2.12 13.71 32.84
C MET A 172 1.07 12.76 33.46
N PRO A 173 0.85 11.56 32.88
CA PRO A 173 1.47 11.05 31.66
C PRO A 173 0.89 11.68 30.38
N ILE A 174 1.66 11.63 29.30
CA ILE A 174 1.17 11.82 27.93
C ILE A 174 0.18 10.69 27.62
N THR A 175 -1.00 11.02 27.12
CA THR A 175 -2.06 10.05 26.78
C THR A 175 -2.60 10.36 25.39
N ILE A 176 -3.19 9.35 24.75
CA ILE A 176 -3.65 9.39 23.35
C ILE A 176 -4.67 10.51 23.06
N ASP A 177 -5.41 10.94 24.09
CA ASP A 177 -6.39 12.02 24.02
C ASP A 177 -5.79 13.44 24.20
N LYS A 178 -4.49 13.56 24.52
CA LYS A 178 -3.83 14.84 24.74
C LYS A 178 -3.10 15.34 23.49
N PRO A 179 -3.02 16.66 23.27
CA PRO A 179 -2.17 17.26 22.22
C PRO A 179 -0.72 16.77 22.22
N THR A 180 -0.15 16.49 23.40
CA THR A 180 1.22 16.00 23.56
C THR A 180 1.47 14.63 22.92
N TRP A 181 0.43 13.86 22.60
CA TRP A 181 0.55 12.63 21.82
C TRP A 181 1.15 12.85 20.43
N ALA A 182 0.89 14.01 19.81
CA ALA A 182 1.43 14.36 18.49
C ALA A 182 2.96 14.46 18.48
N LEU A 183 3.59 14.78 19.62
CA LEU A 183 5.04 14.76 19.74
C LEU A 183 5.59 13.33 19.68
N LEU A 184 4.99 12.41 20.45
CA LEU A 184 5.38 11.00 20.44
C LEU A 184 5.12 10.38 19.06
N MET A 185 3.99 10.71 18.42
CA MET A 185 3.70 10.34 17.04
C MET A 185 4.81 10.78 16.09
N GLY A 186 5.30 12.01 16.22
CA GLY A 186 6.43 12.48 15.42
C GLY A 186 7.70 11.67 15.66
N PHE A 187 8.04 11.35 16.91
CA PHE A 187 9.18 10.48 17.23
C PHE A 187 9.10 9.11 16.54
N GLU A 188 7.97 8.42 16.66
CA GLU A 188 7.83 7.08 16.10
C GLU A 188 7.67 7.12 14.57
N HIS A 189 7.09 8.18 14.01
CA HIS A 189 7.02 8.38 12.57
C HIS A 189 8.40 8.57 11.93
N GLU A 190 9.28 9.38 12.56
CA GLU A 190 10.66 9.51 12.07
C GLU A 190 11.41 8.17 12.13
N ARG A 191 11.09 7.30 13.10
CA ARG A 191 11.67 5.95 13.20
C ARG A 191 11.19 5.01 12.09
N ILE A 192 9.91 5.06 11.71
CA ILE A 192 9.40 4.38 10.49
C ILE A 192 10.20 4.81 9.26
N HIS A 193 10.47 6.11 9.14
CA HIS A 193 11.24 6.65 8.02
C HIS A 193 12.74 6.35 8.10
N LEU A 194 13.31 6.17 9.30
CA LEU A 194 14.66 5.66 9.48
C LEU A 194 14.78 4.25 8.89
N GLU A 195 13.86 3.35 9.24
CA GLU A 195 13.84 1.99 8.71
C GLU A 195 13.58 1.98 7.20
N THR A 196 12.53 2.67 6.73
CA THR A 196 12.20 2.77 5.30
C THR A 196 13.38 3.30 4.49
N SER A 197 14.03 4.37 4.94
CA SER A 197 15.20 4.95 4.25
C SER A 197 16.34 3.95 4.19
N SER A 198 16.56 3.15 5.23
CA SER A 198 17.66 2.18 5.25
C SER A 198 17.47 1.07 4.20
N VAL A 199 16.24 0.65 3.92
CA VAL A 199 15.95 -0.29 2.83
C VAL A 199 16.31 0.34 1.49
N LEU A 200 15.83 1.56 1.25
CA LEU A 200 16.03 2.25 -0.04
C LEU A 200 17.50 2.63 -0.27
N ILE A 201 18.24 2.98 0.79
CA ILE A 201 19.69 3.18 0.74
C ILE A 201 20.41 1.88 0.39
N ARG A 202 19.98 0.73 0.93
CA ARG A 202 20.55 -0.58 0.60
C ARG A 202 20.34 -0.95 -0.88
N GLU A 203 19.22 -0.53 -1.47
CA GLU A 203 18.89 -0.72 -2.89
C GLU A 203 19.66 0.21 -3.84
N LEU A 204 20.25 1.31 -3.35
CA LEU A 204 21.11 2.15 -4.16
C LEU A 204 22.34 1.36 -4.64
N PRO A 205 22.84 1.66 -5.86
CA PRO A 205 24.14 1.15 -6.30
C PRO A 205 25.24 1.45 -5.28
N ILE A 206 26.21 0.54 -5.16
CA ILE A 206 27.24 0.57 -4.11
C ILE A 206 28.07 1.86 -4.11
N GLU A 207 28.27 2.47 -5.28
CA GLU A 207 29.00 3.73 -5.45
C GLU A 207 28.30 4.97 -4.85
N PHE A 208 27.00 4.87 -4.54
CA PHE A 208 26.22 5.95 -3.91
C PHE A 208 26.18 5.87 -2.40
N VAL A 209 26.84 4.88 -1.79
CA VAL A 209 26.85 4.71 -0.34
C VAL A 209 28.26 4.56 0.20
N ARG A 210 28.42 4.87 1.49
CA ARG A 210 29.66 4.72 2.24
C ARG A 210 29.35 4.28 3.67
N ALA A 211 30.23 3.48 4.25
CA ALA A 211 30.10 3.09 5.65
C ALA A 211 30.44 4.28 6.56
N SER A 212 29.48 4.72 7.38
CA SER A 212 29.74 5.69 8.45
C SER A 212 30.32 4.97 9.66
N LYS A 213 31.41 5.50 10.24
CA LYS A 213 32.00 4.97 11.49
C LYS A 213 31.09 5.16 12.71
N ILE A 214 30.09 6.04 12.59
CA ILE A 214 29.10 6.32 13.63
C ILE A 214 28.00 5.26 13.61
N TRP A 215 27.74 4.60 12.46
CA TRP A 215 26.77 3.52 12.39
C TRP A 215 27.23 2.33 13.24
N PRO A 216 26.31 1.58 13.90
CA PRO A 216 26.68 0.41 14.68
C PRO A 216 27.49 -0.60 13.87
N SER A 217 28.42 -1.27 14.55
CA SER A 217 29.23 -2.32 13.92
C SER A 217 28.37 -3.53 13.55
N LEU A 218 28.67 -4.13 12.39
CA LEU A 218 28.06 -5.37 11.93
C LEU A 218 28.91 -6.58 12.35
N LEU A 219 28.28 -7.56 13.01
CA LEU A 219 28.92 -8.82 13.34
C LEU A 219 28.87 -9.76 12.13
N LEU A 220 30.02 -9.97 11.49
CA LEU A 220 30.17 -10.84 10.32
C LEU A 220 30.80 -12.19 10.68
N GLU A 221 30.32 -13.24 10.03
CA GLU A 221 31.02 -14.52 9.95
C GLU A 221 32.21 -14.36 8.99
N THR A 222 33.42 -14.54 9.52
CA THR A 222 34.68 -14.40 8.76
C THR A 222 35.04 -15.67 7.96
N LYS A 223 34.37 -16.78 8.24
CA LYS A 223 34.51 -18.07 7.55
C LYS A 223 33.16 -18.75 7.49
N ASP A 224 32.96 -19.54 6.43
CA ASP A 224 31.76 -20.34 6.32
C ASP A 224 31.68 -21.37 7.46
N GLN A 225 30.58 -21.33 8.22
CA GLN A 225 30.34 -22.24 9.34
C GLN A 225 29.13 -23.15 9.08
N PRO A 226 29.15 -24.41 9.55
CA PRO A 226 28.00 -25.29 9.46
C PRO A 226 26.77 -24.69 10.14
N SER A 227 25.64 -24.67 9.43
CA SER A 227 24.37 -24.18 9.98
C SER A 227 23.80 -25.16 11.00
N LYS A 228 23.28 -24.63 12.12
CA LYS A 228 22.47 -25.42 13.05
C LYS A 228 21.21 -25.89 12.32
N LYS A 229 20.77 -27.12 12.61
CA LYS A 229 19.52 -27.64 12.04
C LYS A 229 18.32 -26.82 12.54
N ASN A 230 17.50 -26.32 11.61
CA ASN A 230 16.25 -25.63 11.92
C ASN A 230 15.16 -26.64 12.28
N LEU A 231 14.82 -26.73 13.57
CA LEU A 231 13.89 -27.73 14.11
C LEU A 231 12.45 -27.20 14.05
N MET A 232 11.47 -28.08 13.83
CA MET A 232 10.06 -27.70 13.99
C MET A 232 9.64 -27.95 15.45
N ILE A 233 9.23 -26.90 16.15
CA ILE A 233 8.77 -26.93 17.54
C ILE A 233 7.24 -26.98 17.53
N ASN A 234 6.66 -27.94 18.25
CA ASN A 234 5.21 -28.09 18.37
C ASN A 234 4.68 -27.23 19.52
N LEU A 235 3.66 -26.43 19.24
CA LEU A 235 2.86 -25.75 20.24
C LEU A 235 1.46 -26.37 20.28
N ASN A 236 0.94 -26.52 21.50
CA ASN A 236 -0.41 -27.01 21.72
C ASN A 236 -1.42 -25.91 21.42
N LYS A 237 -2.66 -26.31 21.08
CA LYS A 237 -3.82 -25.43 21.01
C LYS A 237 -3.87 -24.50 22.22
N SER A 238 -3.95 -23.20 21.97
CA SER A 238 -3.97 -22.15 23.01
C SER A 238 -4.87 -20.99 22.60
N GLU A 239 -5.25 -20.17 23.58
CA GLU A 239 -5.88 -18.88 23.34
C GLU A 239 -4.80 -17.79 23.35
N VAL A 240 -4.94 -16.79 22.48
CA VAL A 240 -4.11 -15.59 22.46
C VAL A 240 -4.99 -14.35 22.56
N LYS A 241 -4.51 -13.35 23.31
CA LYS A 241 -5.13 -12.03 23.41
C LYS A 241 -4.30 -11.04 22.59
N LEU A 242 -4.95 -10.32 21.69
CA LEU A 242 -4.38 -9.26 20.86
C LEU A 242 -4.93 -7.90 21.30
N GLY A 243 -4.13 -6.86 21.10
CA GLY A 243 -4.48 -5.49 21.46
C GLY A 243 -3.62 -4.94 22.58
N LYS A 244 -2.94 -3.83 22.28
CA LYS A 244 -2.15 -3.05 23.23
C LYS A 244 -3.09 -2.42 24.27
N PRO A 245 -2.82 -2.59 25.57
CA PRO A 245 -3.57 -1.91 26.59
C PRO A 245 -3.45 -0.38 26.45
N ILE A 246 -4.58 0.35 26.58
CA ILE A 246 -4.58 1.83 26.54
C ILE A 246 -3.64 2.43 27.60
N ALA A 247 -3.53 1.78 28.76
CA ALA A 247 -2.64 2.19 29.85
C ALA A 247 -1.18 1.74 29.68
N TRP A 248 -0.82 1.09 28.56
CA TRP A 248 0.56 0.69 28.30
C TRP A 248 1.46 1.93 28.25
N PRO A 249 2.62 1.94 28.92
CA PRO A 249 3.34 3.18 29.20
C PRO A 249 4.23 3.65 28.04
N THR A 250 3.88 3.38 26.78
CA THR A 250 4.60 3.86 25.59
C THR A 250 3.62 4.22 24.46
N PHE A 251 4.10 4.97 23.46
CA PHE A 251 3.32 5.25 22.25
C PHE A 251 2.94 3.96 21.52
N GLY A 252 1.79 3.96 20.82
CA GLY A 252 1.42 2.95 19.83
C GLY A 252 0.55 3.57 18.73
N TRP A 253 0.56 2.93 17.56
CA TRP A 253 -0.31 3.28 16.45
C TRP A 253 -1.75 2.82 16.68
N ASP A 254 -2.68 3.46 15.98
CA ASP A 254 -4.12 3.18 16.08
C ASP A 254 -4.47 1.69 15.85
N ASN A 255 -3.77 1.04 14.93
CA ASN A 255 -3.94 -0.37 14.60
C ASN A 255 -3.54 -1.35 15.73
N GLU A 256 -2.75 -0.91 16.71
CA GLU A 256 -2.30 -1.76 17.82
C GLU A 256 -3.36 -1.86 18.92
N TYR A 257 -4.29 -0.91 18.98
CA TYR A 257 -5.36 -0.86 19.97
C TYR A 257 -6.59 -1.64 19.52
N GLY A 258 -7.36 -2.12 20.49
CA GLY A 258 -8.50 -3.02 20.31
C GLY A 258 -8.48 -4.12 21.37
N ASP A 259 -9.47 -5.00 21.38
CA ASP A 259 -9.47 -6.18 22.24
C ASP A 259 -10.01 -7.38 21.47
N GLU A 260 -9.10 -8.30 21.11
CA GLU A 260 -9.46 -9.50 20.40
C GLU A 260 -8.90 -10.75 21.08
N LYS A 261 -9.70 -11.83 21.10
CA LYS A 261 -9.28 -13.15 21.56
C LYS A 261 -9.43 -14.17 20.44
N ARG A 262 -8.37 -14.93 20.19
CA ARG A 262 -8.35 -15.97 19.16
C ARG A 262 -7.93 -17.31 19.76
N VAL A 263 -8.61 -18.37 19.35
CA VAL A 263 -8.19 -19.75 19.65
C VAL A 263 -7.34 -20.25 18.49
N VAL A 264 -6.06 -20.51 18.76
CA VAL A 264 -5.12 -21.06 17.79
C VAL A 264 -5.04 -22.57 18.00
N GLN A 265 -5.22 -23.35 16.93
CA GLN A 265 -5.06 -24.81 17.01
C GLN A 265 -3.58 -25.19 17.20
N SER A 266 -3.32 -26.45 17.53
CA SER A 266 -1.94 -26.94 17.59
C SER A 266 -1.25 -26.77 16.24
N PHE A 267 0.00 -26.31 16.26
CA PHE A 267 0.82 -26.08 15.08
C PHE A 267 2.29 -26.35 15.39
N SER A 268 3.10 -26.50 14.34
CA SER A 268 4.56 -26.49 14.48
C SER A 268 5.13 -25.25 13.79
N ALA A 269 6.16 -24.64 14.38
CA ALA A 269 6.93 -23.55 13.75
C ALA A 269 8.43 -23.85 13.78
N SER A 270 9.19 -23.34 12.81
CA SER A 270 10.64 -23.52 12.78
C SER A 270 11.30 -22.76 13.95
N SER A 271 12.31 -23.33 14.60
CA SER A 271 12.98 -22.77 15.78
C SER A 271 13.77 -21.50 15.45
N MET A 272 14.22 -21.37 14.21
CA MET A 272 14.96 -20.23 13.68
C MET A 272 14.25 -19.69 12.44
N LEU A 273 14.53 -18.44 12.09
CA LEU A 273 14.19 -17.85 10.80
C LEU A 273 14.85 -18.65 9.67
N ILE A 274 14.31 -18.58 8.46
CA ILE A 274 14.93 -19.20 7.29
C ILE A 274 16.23 -18.46 6.96
N SER A 275 17.35 -19.20 7.00
CA SER A 275 18.68 -18.65 6.72
C SER A 275 18.94 -18.47 5.22
N ASN A 276 19.94 -17.65 4.88
CA ASN A 276 20.45 -17.55 3.51
C ASN A 276 20.87 -18.92 2.95
N ARG A 277 21.43 -19.81 3.79
CA ARG A 277 21.79 -21.18 3.37
C ARG A 277 20.58 -22.02 3.04
N GLU A 278 19.55 -21.99 3.87
CA GLU A 278 18.30 -22.72 3.60
C GLU A 278 17.67 -22.22 2.31
N PHE A 279 17.62 -20.90 2.11
CA PHE A 279 17.07 -20.29 0.90
C PHE A 279 17.94 -20.54 -0.35
N TYR A 280 19.26 -20.70 -0.20
CA TYR A 280 20.15 -21.08 -1.29
C TYR A 280 19.76 -22.41 -1.94
N LEU A 281 19.25 -23.36 -1.14
CA LEU A 281 18.75 -24.63 -1.65
C LEU A 281 17.51 -24.45 -2.53
N PHE A 282 16.63 -23.49 -2.19
CA PHE A 282 15.49 -23.11 -3.03
C PHE A 282 15.96 -22.48 -4.35
N VAL A 283 16.92 -21.55 -4.31
CA VAL A 283 17.48 -20.91 -5.51
C VAL A 283 18.12 -21.95 -6.44
N THR A 284 19.01 -22.78 -5.91
CA THR A 284 19.73 -23.81 -6.69
C THR A 284 18.84 -24.99 -7.11
N GLY A 285 17.78 -25.26 -6.35
CA GLY A 285 16.72 -26.22 -6.70
C GLY A 285 15.77 -25.74 -7.80
N GLY A 286 16.04 -24.58 -8.42
CA GLY A 286 15.23 -24.02 -9.50
C GLY A 286 13.95 -23.35 -9.02
N GLY A 287 13.88 -22.90 -7.76
CA GLY A 287 12.72 -22.23 -7.17
C GLY A 287 12.29 -20.99 -7.95
N TYR A 288 13.25 -20.17 -8.39
CA TYR A 288 13.03 -19.01 -9.26
C TYR A 288 12.85 -19.37 -10.73
N ILE A 289 12.66 -20.64 -11.13
CA ILE A 289 12.47 -21.04 -12.54
C ILE A 289 11.13 -21.76 -12.74
N GLN A 290 10.52 -22.25 -11.67
CA GLN A 290 9.37 -23.14 -11.73
C GLN A 290 8.10 -22.42 -11.24
N GLU A 291 7.24 -22.04 -12.17
CA GLU A 291 5.99 -21.30 -11.93
C GLU A 291 5.10 -21.93 -10.86
N ARG A 292 5.06 -23.27 -10.81
CA ARG A 292 4.20 -24.03 -9.89
C ARG A 292 4.40 -23.73 -8.39
N TYR A 293 5.52 -23.12 -8.01
CA TYR A 293 5.76 -22.73 -6.61
C TYR A 293 5.19 -21.36 -6.26
N TRP A 294 4.84 -20.55 -7.25
CA TRP A 294 4.46 -19.16 -7.06
C TRP A 294 2.94 -19.01 -7.16
N SER A 295 2.39 -18.00 -6.47
CA SER A 295 1.05 -17.51 -6.81
C SER A 295 1.09 -16.84 -8.19
N THR A 296 -0.08 -16.64 -8.81
CA THR A 296 -0.19 -15.93 -10.09
C THR A 296 0.48 -14.54 -10.02
N ASP A 297 0.18 -13.76 -8.97
CA ASP A 297 0.76 -12.42 -8.80
C ASP A 297 2.27 -12.48 -8.53
N GLY A 298 2.71 -13.43 -7.70
CA GLY A 298 4.14 -13.60 -7.40
C GLY A 298 4.95 -14.02 -8.62
N TRP A 299 4.41 -14.89 -9.47
CA TRP A 299 5.05 -15.28 -10.73
C TRP A 299 5.10 -14.12 -11.72
N THR A 300 4.02 -13.34 -11.80
CA THR A 300 3.95 -12.17 -12.67
C THR A 300 4.96 -11.12 -12.24
N TRP A 301 5.02 -10.78 -10.94
CA TRP A 301 6.04 -9.89 -10.36
C TRP A 301 7.46 -10.37 -10.66
N ARG A 302 7.76 -11.64 -10.31
CA ARG A 302 9.09 -12.24 -10.52
C ARG A 302 9.49 -12.14 -11.99
N SER A 303 8.56 -12.43 -12.90
CA SER A 303 8.80 -12.48 -14.35
C SER A 303 9.00 -11.08 -14.92
N PHE A 304 8.18 -10.11 -14.53
CA PHE A 304 8.33 -8.70 -14.92
C PHE A 304 9.66 -8.11 -14.43
N ARG A 305 10.00 -8.34 -13.16
CA ARG A 305 11.25 -7.85 -12.57
C ARG A 305 12.48 -8.67 -12.97
N ASN A 306 12.28 -9.82 -13.63
CA ASN A 306 13.33 -10.76 -14.05
C ASN A 306 14.28 -11.15 -12.89
N VAL A 307 13.72 -11.37 -11.70
CA VAL A 307 14.47 -11.70 -10.48
C VAL A 307 14.82 -13.19 -10.47
N LYS A 308 16.05 -13.52 -10.07
CA LYS A 308 16.60 -14.91 -10.11
C LYS A 308 17.15 -15.39 -8.76
N ALA A 309 17.23 -14.50 -7.78
CA ALA A 309 17.71 -14.69 -6.42
C ALA A 309 17.23 -13.49 -5.58
N PRO A 310 17.31 -13.55 -4.24
CA PRO A 310 16.96 -12.41 -3.38
C PRO A 310 17.65 -11.11 -3.79
N SER A 311 16.97 -9.97 -3.70
CA SER A 311 17.44 -8.67 -4.21
C SER A 311 18.83 -8.24 -3.72
N PHE A 312 19.19 -8.62 -2.49
CA PHE A 312 20.46 -8.24 -1.87
C PHE A 312 21.58 -9.27 -2.07
N TRP A 313 21.35 -10.32 -2.86
CA TRP A 313 22.39 -11.26 -3.27
C TRP A 313 23.06 -10.75 -4.54
N VAL A 314 24.34 -10.38 -4.43
CA VAL A 314 25.13 -9.86 -5.55
C VAL A 314 25.78 -11.02 -6.28
N PRO A 315 25.39 -11.35 -7.52
CA PRO A 315 25.98 -12.46 -8.25
C PRO A 315 27.45 -12.19 -8.59
N ILE A 316 28.29 -13.24 -8.51
CA ILE A 316 29.72 -13.20 -8.85
C ILE A 316 30.00 -14.17 -9.99
N GLY A 317 30.79 -13.71 -10.96
CA GLY A 317 31.20 -14.53 -12.09
C GLY A 317 30.10 -14.71 -13.15
N PRO A 318 30.28 -15.65 -14.09
CA PRO A 318 29.29 -15.94 -15.12
C PRO A 318 27.90 -16.30 -14.57
N SER A 319 26.86 -15.88 -15.28
CA SER A 319 25.46 -16.22 -14.96
C SER A 319 25.26 -17.74 -14.87
N GLY A 320 24.60 -18.19 -13.80
CA GLY A 320 24.27 -19.60 -13.59
C GLY A 320 25.23 -20.38 -12.68
N LEU A 321 26.33 -19.78 -12.21
CA LEU A 321 27.22 -20.43 -11.24
C LEU A 321 26.68 -20.46 -9.81
N HIS A 322 25.58 -19.73 -9.53
CA HIS A 322 25.00 -19.57 -8.19
C HIS A 322 26.03 -19.14 -7.12
N GLN A 323 26.99 -18.31 -7.51
CA GLN A 323 27.94 -17.69 -6.58
C GLN A 323 27.48 -16.27 -6.27
N TYR A 324 27.44 -15.93 -4.99
CA TYR A 324 26.90 -14.66 -4.51
C TYR A 324 27.81 -14.03 -3.46
N LYS A 325 27.73 -12.70 -3.34
CA LYS A 325 28.10 -11.89 -2.17
C LYS A 325 26.83 -11.29 -1.58
N LEU A 326 26.90 -10.77 -0.35
CA LEU A 326 25.76 -10.14 0.30
C LEU A 326 25.89 -8.61 0.28
N ARG A 327 24.88 -7.92 -0.23
CA ARG A 327 24.70 -6.47 -0.08
C ARG A 327 24.17 -6.20 1.35
N THR A 328 25.00 -5.58 2.19
CA THR A 328 24.57 -4.97 3.46
C THR A 328 24.15 -3.52 3.19
N LEU A 329 23.76 -2.78 4.24
CA LEU A 329 23.32 -1.39 4.10
C LEU A 329 24.34 -0.51 3.35
N PHE A 330 25.63 -0.61 3.69
CA PHE A 330 26.68 0.24 3.12
C PHE A 330 27.73 -0.51 2.31
N GLU A 331 27.80 -1.84 2.40
CA GLU A 331 28.92 -2.61 1.85
C GLU A 331 28.45 -3.84 1.06
N ILE A 332 29.39 -4.46 0.35
CA ILE A 332 29.23 -5.80 -0.22
C ILE A 332 30.24 -6.71 0.46
N VAL A 333 29.74 -7.70 1.20
CA VAL A 333 30.54 -8.62 2.02
C VAL A 333 30.42 -10.05 1.49
N GLU A 334 31.28 -10.95 1.97
CA GLU A 334 31.13 -12.38 1.72
C GLU A 334 29.78 -12.88 2.24
N MET A 335 29.21 -13.91 1.59
CA MET A 335 27.89 -14.41 1.98
C MET A 335 27.81 -14.80 3.45
N GLN A 336 26.82 -14.25 4.14
CA GLN A 336 26.50 -14.57 5.53
C GLN A 336 25.46 -15.69 5.54
N TRP A 337 25.90 -16.92 5.34
CA TRP A 337 25.03 -18.07 5.11
C TRP A 337 24.11 -18.40 6.29
N ASN A 338 24.55 -18.12 7.51
CA ASN A 338 23.75 -18.33 8.72
C ASN A 338 22.88 -17.13 9.10
N ALA A 339 23.02 -15.97 8.45
CA ALA A 339 22.11 -14.85 8.63
C ALA A 339 20.73 -15.17 8.02
N PRO A 340 19.63 -14.56 8.51
CA PRO A 340 18.32 -14.72 7.89
C PRO A 340 18.36 -14.24 6.43
N VAL A 341 17.53 -14.87 5.58
CA VAL A 341 17.32 -14.38 4.23
C VAL A 341 16.39 -13.17 4.25
N CYS A 342 16.71 -12.13 3.48
CA CYS A 342 15.85 -10.97 3.25
C CYS A 342 15.13 -11.11 1.90
N VAL A 343 13.80 -11.25 1.92
CA VAL A 343 12.94 -11.53 0.77
C VAL A 343 11.57 -10.87 0.93
N ASN A 344 10.84 -10.72 -0.17
CA ASN A 344 9.45 -10.29 -0.12
C ASN A 344 8.49 -11.45 0.19
N PHE A 345 7.20 -11.13 0.32
CA PHE A 345 6.16 -12.12 0.66
C PHE A 345 6.03 -13.21 -0.41
N HIS A 346 6.08 -12.84 -1.69
CA HIS A 346 5.95 -13.80 -2.81
C HIS A 346 7.05 -14.85 -2.79
N GLU A 347 8.30 -14.42 -2.56
CA GLU A 347 9.46 -15.30 -2.43
C GLU A 347 9.34 -16.22 -1.20
N ALA A 348 8.88 -15.69 -0.06
CA ALA A 348 8.64 -16.47 1.15
C ALA A 348 7.57 -17.56 0.95
N LYS A 349 6.45 -17.24 0.29
CA LYS A 349 5.40 -18.21 -0.07
C LYS A 349 5.90 -19.25 -1.06
N ALA A 350 6.69 -18.85 -2.06
CA ALA A 350 7.26 -19.78 -3.03
C ALA A 350 8.24 -20.77 -2.40
N TYR A 351 9.04 -20.32 -1.43
CA TYR A 351 9.90 -21.21 -0.64
C TYR A 351 9.07 -22.24 0.15
N CYS A 352 7.97 -21.82 0.78
CA CYS A 352 7.08 -22.72 1.51
C CYS A 352 6.49 -23.82 0.59
N ALA A 353 6.01 -23.45 -0.61
CA ALA A 353 5.51 -24.40 -1.59
C ALA A 353 6.60 -25.37 -2.07
N TRP A 354 7.78 -24.85 -2.39
CA TRP A 354 8.93 -25.68 -2.80
C TRP A 354 9.35 -26.65 -1.70
N ARG A 355 9.51 -26.19 -0.46
CA ARG A 355 9.93 -27.02 0.67
C ARG A 355 8.91 -28.14 0.95
N THR A 356 7.63 -27.84 0.79
CA THR A 356 6.54 -28.82 0.90
C THR A 356 6.71 -29.95 -0.12
N GLU A 357 6.97 -29.60 -1.38
CA GLU A 357 7.21 -30.58 -2.46
C GLU A 357 8.50 -31.39 -2.21
N GLN A 358 9.61 -30.73 -1.87
CA GLN A 358 10.91 -31.40 -1.66
C GLN A 358 10.87 -32.41 -0.52
N GLU A 359 10.25 -32.04 0.60
CA GLU A 359 10.13 -32.91 1.76
C GLU A 359 8.96 -33.91 1.64
N LYS A 360 8.16 -33.84 0.56
CA LYS A 360 6.91 -34.59 0.37
C LYS A 360 6.01 -34.49 1.60
N SER A 361 5.94 -33.30 2.19
CA SER A 361 5.23 -33.09 3.45
C SER A 361 3.73 -33.24 3.24
N VAL A 362 3.08 -34.03 4.10
CA VAL A 362 1.62 -34.21 4.12
C VAL A 362 0.93 -32.94 4.63
N MET A 363 1.60 -32.18 5.49
CA MET A 363 1.14 -30.87 5.97
C MET A 363 1.96 -29.79 5.24
N PRO A 364 1.32 -28.95 4.39
CA PRO A 364 2.05 -27.93 3.67
C PRO A 364 2.69 -26.93 4.63
N TYR A 365 3.92 -26.53 4.31
CA TYR A 365 4.56 -25.39 4.96
C TYR A 365 3.89 -24.11 4.50
N ARG A 366 3.83 -23.15 5.42
CA ARG A 366 3.27 -21.82 5.24
C ARG A 366 4.00 -20.81 6.12
N LEU A 367 3.64 -19.54 6.03
CA LEU A 367 4.11 -18.52 6.97
C LEU A 367 3.34 -18.61 8.29
N LEU A 368 3.83 -17.96 9.34
CA LEU A 368 3.09 -17.82 10.59
C LEU A 368 1.85 -16.95 10.41
N THR A 369 0.84 -17.14 11.25
CA THR A 369 -0.18 -16.11 11.46
C THR A 369 0.24 -15.13 12.56
N GLU A 370 -0.40 -13.97 12.65
CA GLU A 370 -0.23 -13.02 13.75
C GLU A 370 -0.44 -13.69 15.12
N SER A 371 -1.48 -14.52 15.19
CA SER A 371 -1.86 -15.25 16.41
C SER A 371 -0.76 -16.23 16.82
N GLU A 372 -0.15 -16.91 15.85
CA GLU A 372 0.94 -17.85 16.09
C GLU A 372 2.26 -17.16 16.41
N HIS A 373 2.57 -16.02 15.78
CA HIS A 373 3.70 -15.18 16.18
C HIS A 373 3.59 -14.77 17.64
N ASN A 374 2.39 -14.43 18.11
CA ASN A 374 2.16 -14.14 19.52
C ASN A 374 2.37 -15.35 20.43
N LEU A 375 2.00 -16.56 20.01
CA LEU A 375 2.16 -17.78 20.82
C LEU A 375 3.60 -18.30 20.90
N ILE A 376 4.47 -17.99 19.93
CA ILE A 376 5.89 -18.36 20.04
C ILE A 376 6.66 -17.46 21.04
N ARG A 377 6.07 -16.34 21.48
CA ARG A 377 6.60 -15.48 22.55
C ARG A 377 6.39 -16.13 23.92
N ASP A 378 7.21 -15.76 24.89
CA ASP A 378 7.12 -16.24 26.28
C ASP A 378 6.93 -15.10 27.31
N GLY A 379 6.72 -13.88 26.82
CA GLY A 379 6.49 -12.68 27.64
C GLY A 379 7.74 -12.14 28.34
N LYS A 380 8.92 -12.68 28.06
CA LYS A 380 10.20 -12.17 28.59
C LYS A 380 10.88 -11.25 27.60
N ASP A 381 11.64 -10.30 28.14
CA ASP A 381 12.49 -9.42 27.34
C ASP A 381 13.86 -10.08 27.13
N TYR A 382 14.34 -10.04 25.89
CA TYR A 382 15.64 -10.58 25.51
C TYR A 382 16.42 -9.52 24.73
N GLN A 383 17.72 -9.72 24.66
CA GLN A 383 18.62 -8.87 23.88
C GLN A 383 18.55 -9.25 22.39
N TRP A 384 17.40 -9.01 21.78
CA TRP A 384 17.16 -9.20 20.35
C TRP A 384 18.04 -8.28 19.51
N ASN A 385 18.30 -8.66 18.25
CA ASN A 385 18.96 -7.77 17.31
C ASN A 385 17.94 -6.76 16.74
N ASN A 386 17.50 -5.81 17.54
CA ASN A 386 16.69 -4.65 17.13
C ASN A 386 17.30 -3.39 17.76
N ASN A 387 16.66 -2.23 17.59
CA ASN A 387 17.15 -0.97 18.18
C ASN A 387 18.60 -0.64 17.81
N LEU A 388 19.04 -1.06 16.61
CA LEU A 388 20.40 -0.86 16.12
C LEU A 388 21.47 -1.50 17.04
N ARG A 389 21.15 -2.65 17.64
CA ARG A 389 22.11 -3.44 18.43
C ARG A 389 23.34 -3.80 17.59
N HIS A 390 23.11 -4.20 16.35
CA HIS A 390 24.11 -4.44 15.32
C HIS A 390 23.77 -3.66 14.05
N GLY A 391 24.76 -3.33 13.23
CA GLY A 391 24.58 -2.54 12.02
C GLY A 391 23.92 -3.26 10.83
N GLY A 392 23.33 -4.43 11.05
CA GLY A 392 22.76 -5.32 10.04
C GLY A 392 22.31 -6.65 10.64
N GLU A 393 21.88 -7.57 9.77
CA GLU A 393 21.46 -8.92 10.16
C GLU A 393 22.65 -9.75 10.65
N VAL A 394 22.43 -10.56 11.69
CA VAL A 394 23.42 -11.50 12.25
C VAL A 394 22.94 -12.94 12.10
N ALA A 395 23.81 -13.91 12.41
CA ALA A 395 23.44 -15.33 12.34
C ALA A 395 22.17 -15.64 13.14
N VAL A 396 21.29 -16.52 12.63
CA VAL A 396 20.00 -16.91 13.25
C VAL A 396 20.14 -17.68 14.59
N THR A 397 21.39 -17.87 15.04
CA THR A 397 21.76 -18.46 16.33
C THR A 397 22.51 -17.49 17.25
N ALA A 398 22.68 -16.22 16.84
CA ALA A 398 23.45 -15.24 17.59
C ALA A 398 22.69 -14.73 18.83
N SER A 399 21.36 -14.67 18.76
CA SER A 399 20.52 -14.32 19.91
C SER A 399 20.24 -15.52 20.82
N GLN A 400 19.81 -15.21 22.04
CA GLN A 400 19.38 -16.21 23.01
C GLN A 400 18.09 -16.91 22.54
N VAL A 401 17.98 -18.20 22.82
CA VAL A 401 16.73 -18.96 22.64
C VAL A 401 15.77 -18.64 23.79
N ASN A 402 14.50 -18.40 23.45
CA ASN A 402 13.46 -18.17 24.45
C ASN A 402 13.01 -19.48 25.13
N ASP A 403 12.16 -19.39 26.15
CA ASP A 403 11.73 -20.58 26.92
C ASP A 403 10.89 -21.55 26.06
N ASN A 404 10.27 -21.06 24.99
CA ASN A 404 9.54 -21.86 24.01
C ASN A 404 10.45 -22.51 22.94
N GLY A 405 11.76 -22.26 22.98
CA GLY A 405 12.75 -22.85 22.07
C GLY A 405 13.00 -22.06 20.77
N PHE A 406 12.51 -20.82 20.67
CA PHE A 406 12.63 -19.98 19.48
C PHE A 406 13.76 -18.95 19.59
N TYR A 407 14.53 -18.83 18.52
CA TYR A 407 15.48 -17.74 18.27
C TYR A 407 14.80 -16.63 17.47
N ASP A 408 15.28 -15.39 17.60
CA ASP A 408 14.87 -14.25 16.78
C ASP A 408 13.36 -14.12 16.63
N VAL A 409 12.63 -14.15 17.76
CA VAL A 409 11.19 -13.86 17.75
C VAL A 409 10.96 -12.38 17.42
N PHE A 410 11.90 -11.53 17.84
CA PHE A 410 12.01 -10.12 17.48
C PHE A 410 13.42 -9.82 16.93
N GLY A 411 13.51 -8.76 16.14
CA GLY A 411 14.76 -8.29 15.56
C GLY A 411 15.31 -9.18 14.44
N ASN A 412 16.52 -8.87 14.00
CA ASN A 412 17.17 -9.35 12.80
C ASN A 412 16.42 -8.92 11.54
N VAL A 413 15.26 -9.50 11.28
CA VAL A 413 14.38 -9.15 10.15
C VAL A 413 12.92 -9.20 10.58
N TRP A 414 12.10 -8.36 9.97
CA TRP A 414 10.65 -8.51 10.03
C TRP A 414 10.23 -9.91 9.55
N GLN A 415 9.17 -10.47 10.12
CA GLN A 415 8.65 -11.79 9.74
C GLN A 415 7.33 -11.62 8.99
N TRP A 416 7.30 -12.01 7.72
CA TRP A 416 6.05 -12.08 6.95
C TRP A 416 5.05 -13.06 7.58
N CYS A 417 3.80 -12.62 7.69
CA CYS A 417 2.67 -13.42 8.18
C CYS A 417 1.64 -13.71 7.07
N GLU A 418 0.86 -14.78 7.24
CA GLU A 418 -0.25 -15.12 6.33
C GLU A 418 -1.40 -14.10 6.38
N ASP A 419 -1.56 -13.38 7.49
CA ASP A 419 -2.63 -12.42 7.69
C ASP A 419 -2.50 -11.22 6.76
N HIS A 420 -3.62 -10.80 6.17
CA HIS A 420 -3.74 -9.45 5.63
C HIS A 420 -3.73 -8.45 6.78
N PHE A 421 -3.26 -7.24 6.55
CA PHE A 421 -3.36 -6.17 7.55
C PHE A 421 -4.83 -5.84 7.82
N HIS A 422 -5.20 -5.80 9.10
CA HIS A 422 -6.60 -5.69 9.51
C HIS A 422 -6.76 -4.97 10.86
N PRO A 423 -7.90 -4.30 11.08
CA PRO A 423 -8.21 -3.69 12.37
C PRO A 423 -8.46 -4.76 13.43
N LEU A 424 -8.00 -4.51 14.66
CA LEU A 424 -8.48 -5.25 15.82
C LEU A 424 -9.91 -4.83 16.15
N ASP A 425 -10.65 -5.71 16.82
CA ASP A 425 -12.00 -5.44 17.28
C ASP A 425 -11.98 -4.22 18.23
N GLY A 426 -12.71 -3.16 17.86
CA GLY A 426 -12.76 -1.91 18.62
C GLY A 426 -11.61 -0.92 18.37
N SER A 427 -10.68 -1.21 17.44
CA SER A 427 -9.70 -0.22 16.97
C SER A 427 -10.39 1.02 16.39
N GLN A 428 -9.78 2.19 16.54
CA GLN A 428 -10.30 3.47 16.03
C GLN A 428 -9.15 4.28 15.44
N PRO A 429 -9.30 4.90 14.25
CA PRO A 429 -8.27 5.74 13.68
C PRO A 429 -7.96 6.94 14.58
N HIS A 430 -6.70 7.33 14.64
CA HIS A 430 -6.29 8.47 15.45
C HIS A 430 -6.59 9.79 14.71
N PRO A 431 -7.23 10.80 15.34
CA PRO A 431 -7.70 12.01 14.65
C PRO A 431 -6.59 12.89 14.07
N TYR A 432 -5.35 12.77 14.56
CA TYR A 432 -4.21 13.49 13.99
C TYR A 432 -3.62 12.82 12.75
N TYR A 433 -3.89 11.54 12.52
CA TYR A 433 -3.32 10.77 11.41
C TYR A 433 -4.28 9.63 11.03
N ASP A 434 -5.41 10.01 10.44
CA ASP A 434 -6.55 9.12 10.16
C ASP A 434 -6.34 8.21 8.94
N ASP A 435 -5.35 8.51 8.11
CA ASP A 435 -4.95 7.75 6.92
C ASP A 435 -3.70 6.87 7.14
N PHE A 436 -3.18 6.73 8.37
CA PHE A 436 -2.01 5.88 8.63
C PHE A 436 -2.27 4.38 8.43
N SER A 437 -3.36 3.85 9.00
CA SER A 437 -3.66 2.40 8.96
C SER A 437 -4.86 2.03 8.09
N VAL A 438 -5.91 2.86 8.12
CA VAL A 438 -7.21 2.54 7.51
C VAL A 438 -7.13 2.25 6.01
N PRO A 439 -6.37 3.01 5.19
CA PRO A 439 -6.25 2.73 3.76
C PRO A 439 -5.65 1.36 3.44
N CYS A 440 -4.86 0.80 4.36
CA CYS A 440 -4.13 -0.45 4.16
C CYS A 440 -4.92 -1.69 4.63
N TYR A 441 -6.13 -1.52 5.14
CA TYR A 441 -7.07 -2.62 5.42
C TYR A 441 -7.81 -3.06 4.14
N ASP A 442 -7.05 -3.27 3.06
CA ASP A 442 -7.57 -3.43 1.69
C ASP A 442 -7.54 -4.87 1.17
N GLY A 443 -6.94 -5.79 1.94
CA GLY A 443 -6.75 -7.18 1.53
C GLY A 443 -5.58 -7.41 0.58
N GLU A 444 -4.74 -6.41 0.39
CA GLU A 444 -3.58 -6.48 -0.50
C GLU A 444 -2.28 -6.20 0.27
N HIS A 445 -2.37 -5.67 1.49
CA HIS A 445 -1.27 -5.57 2.43
C HIS A 445 -1.18 -6.80 3.34
N HIS A 446 0.01 -7.33 3.51
CA HIS A 446 0.29 -8.44 4.42
C HIS A 446 0.99 -7.96 5.67
N MET A 447 0.66 -8.59 6.80
CA MET A 447 1.27 -8.27 8.08
C MET A 447 2.74 -8.70 8.11
N ILE A 448 3.56 -7.85 8.73
CA ILE A 448 4.91 -8.16 9.18
C ILE A 448 5.03 -7.91 10.68
N LEU A 449 5.68 -8.83 11.39
CA LEU A 449 5.83 -8.76 12.85
C LEU A 449 7.28 -8.97 13.31
N GLY A 450 7.61 -8.41 14.48
CA GLY A 450 8.86 -8.69 15.19
C GLY A 450 9.97 -7.65 15.05
N GLY A 451 9.88 -6.72 14.10
CA GLY A 451 10.94 -5.74 13.84
C GLY A 451 12.20 -6.35 13.19
N SER A 452 12.95 -5.53 12.47
CA SER A 452 14.28 -5.83 11.95
C SER A 452 15.40 -5.31 12.88
N PHE A 453 16.66 -5.44 12.45
CA PHE A 453 17.81 -4.87 13.16
C PHE A 453 17.77 -3.35 13.31
N VAL A 454 17.14 -2.66 12.35
CA VAL A 454 17.03 -1.19 12.29
C VAL A 454 15.69 -0.70 12.82
N SER A 455 14.70 -1.58 13.05
CA SER A 455 13.48 -1.19 13.76
C SER A 455 13.83 -0.64 15.13
N THR A 456 13.29 0.54 15.43
CA THR A 456 13.56 1.25 16.69
C THR A 456 12.27 1.80 17.29
N GLY A 457 12.27 2.11 18.58
CA GLY A 457 11.08 2.68 19.22
C GLY A 457 9.88 1.74 19.13
N ASP A 458 8.76 2.23 18.62
CA ASP A 458 7.54 1.44 18.45
C ASP A 458 7.72 0.27 17.47
N GLU A 459 8.48 0.42 16.38
CA GLU A 459 8.70 -0.68 15.42
C GLU A 459 9.41 -1.89 16.06
N ALA A 460 10.18 -1.66 17.13
CA ALA A 460 10.81 -2.71 17.92
C ALA A 460 9.95 -3.21 19.09
N SER A 461 8.75 -2.68 19.26
CA SER A 461 7.81 -3.02 20.34
C SER A 461 7.22 -4.41 20.13
N VAL A 462 6.87 -5.05 21.26
CA VAL A 462 6.09 -6.29 21.23
C VAL A 462 4.67 -6.09 20.67
N TRP A 463 4.18 -4.85 20.67
CA TRP A 463 2.84 -4.51 20.19
C TRP A 463 2.80 -4.12 18.71
N ALA A 464 3.96 -3.89 18.09
CA ALA A 464 4.05 -3.39 16.72
C ALA A 464 3.29 -4.27 15.73
N ARG A 465 2.42 -3.65 14.93
CA ARG A 465 1.71 -4.29 13.82
C ARG A 465 1.96 -3.47 12.56
N PHE A 466 2.86 -3.96 11.71
CA PHE A 466 3.20 -3.31 10.44
C PHE A 466 2.77 -4.14 9.26
N HIS A 467 2.79 -3.53 8.08
CA HIS A 467 2.23 -4.12 6.88
C HIS A 467 2.86 -3.54 5.63
N PHE A 468 2.97 -4.35 4.59
CA PHE A 468 3.44 -3.92 3.29
C PHE A 468 2.79 -4.72 2.17
N ARG A 469 2.78 -4.16 0.96
CA ARG A 469 2.43 -4.92 -0.24
C ARG A 469 3.41 -6.10 -0.42
N PRO A 470 2.95 -7.25 -0.92
CA PRO A 470 3.73 -8.47 -1.06
C PRO A 470 5.05 -8.38 -1.82
N HIS A 471 5.21 -7.36 -2.66
CA HIS A 471 6.34 -7.20 -3.58
C HIS A 471 7.44 -6.27 -3.05
N PHE A 472 7.20 -5.52 -1.97
CA PHE A 472 8.20 -4.63 -1.39
C PHE A 472 9.25 -5.39 -0.57
N MET A 473 10.47 -4.89 -0.62
CA MET A 473 11.55 -5.28 0.29
C MET A 473 11.43 -4.45 1.56
N GLN A 474 11.58 -5.06 2.75
CA GLN A 474 11.37 -4.39 4.04
C GLN A 474 12.25 -4.92 5.19
N HIS A 475 13.55 -5.13 4.94
CA HIS A 475 14.43 -5.91 5.86
C HIS A 475 13.68 -7.11 6.46
N ALA A 476 12.96 -7.82 5.59
CA ALA A 476 11.97 -8.81 5.97
C ALA A 476 12.43 -10.18 5.51
N GLY A 477 12.28 -11.17 6.38
CA GLY A 477 12.42 -12.58 6.08
C GLY A 477 11.17 -13.30 6.55
N PHE A 478 11.33 -14.56 6.95
CA PHE A 478 10.19 -15.34 7.40
C PHE A 478 10.58 -16.55 8.24
N ARG A 479 9.56 -17.04 8.95
CA ARG A 479 9.55 -18.32 9.64
C ARG A 479 8.49 -19.20 9.00
N ILE A 480 8.76 -20.51 8.95
CA ILE A 480 7.77 -21.46 8.44
C ILE A 480 6.98 -22.09 9.58
N ALA A 481 5.71 -22.36 9.30
CA ALA A 481 4.81 -23.08 10.17
C ALA A 481 4.03 -24.13 9.38
N ARG A 482 3.40 -25.06 10.10
CA ARG A 482 2.48 -26.06 9.57
C ARG A 482 1.47 -26.47 10.64
N SER A 483 0.26 -26.80 10.22
CA SER A 483 -0.84 -27.22 11.09
C SER A 483 -1.73 -28.24 10.38
N ASP A 484 -2.50 -29.01 11.14
CA ASP A 484 -3.52 -29.92 10.59
C ASP A 484 -4.68 -29.15 9.93
N ASP A 485 -4.97 -27.94 10.40
CA ASP A 485 -5.87 -27.00 9.74
C ASP A 485 -5.11 -26.31 8.59
N ILE A 486 -5.33 -26.82 7.38
CA ILE A 486 -4.71 -26.33 6.14
C ILE A 486 -5.52 -25.24 5.43
N TYR A 487 -6.77 -24.98 5.86
CA TYR A 487 -7.70 -24.14 5.10
C TYR A 487 -7.67 -22.68 5.52
N THR A 488 -7.53 -22.42 6.81
CA THR A 488 -7.46 -21.03 7.31
C THR A 488 -6.36 -20.82 8.31
N CYS A 489 -5.97 -21.84 9.09
CA CYS A 489 -5.03 -21.73 10.21
C CYS A 489 -5.26 -20.50 11.12
N ASN A 490 -6.51 -20.01 11.17
CA ASN A 490 -6.89 -18.75 11.83
C ASN A 490 -6.19 -17.48 11.30
N ALA A 491 -5.67 -17.49 10.08
CA ALA A 491 -5.20 -16.29 9.39
C ALA A 491 -6.40 -15.40 9.06
N ARG A 492 -6.29 -14.11 9.40
CA ARG A 492 -7.27 -13.11 8.99
C ARG A 492 -6.97 -12.67 7.57
N PHE A 493 -7.71 -13.27 6.65
CA PHE A 493 -7.81 -12.73 5.29
C PHE A 493 -8.92 -11.69 5.27
N ILE A 494 -8.54 -10.46 4.96
CA ILE A 494 -9.49 -9.52 4.40
C ILE A 494 -9.82 -10.08 3.02
N LYS A 495 -10.96 -10.77 2.89
CA LYS A 495 -11.52 -11.06 1.56
C LYS A 495 -11.52 -9.75 0.82
N ASN A 496 -11.05 -9.71 -0.44
CA ASN A 496 -11.13 -8.54 -1.30
C ASN A 496 -12.57 -8.01 -1.34
N SER A 497 -12.93 -7.20 -0.34
CA SER A 497 -13.54 -5.91 -0.52
C SER A 497 -12.37 -5.01 -0.90
N THR A 498 -11.95 -5.12 -2.15
CA THR A 498 -11.27 -4.06 -2.89
C THR A 498 -12.11 -2.81 -2.71
N THR A 499 -11.80 -2.10 -1.64
CA THR A 499 -12.32 -0.80 -1.28
C THR A 499 -11.07 0.05 -1.00
N ASN A 500 -10.66 1.06 -1.78
CA ASN A 500 -11.45 2.17 -2.30
C ASN A 500 -12.79 2.24 -1.58
N THR A 501 -12.83 2.86 -0.40
CA THR A 501 -13.86 2.99 0.66
C THR A 501 -15.34 3.11 0.26
N TYR A 502 -15.79 2.43 -0.80
CA TYR A 502 -17.03 2.63 -1.53
C TYR A 502 -17.54 1.37 -2.25
N GLU A 503 -16.75 0.32 -2.52
CA GLU A 503 -17.22 -0.84 -3.30
C GLU A 503 -17.29 -2.16 -2.52
N THR A 504 -18.38 -2.36 -1.79
CA THR A 504 -18.68 -3.65 -1.14
C THR A 504 -19.12 -4.71 -2.16
N GLN A 505 -18.98 -6.00 -1.86
CA GLN A 505 -19.58 -7.08 -2.67
C GLN A 505 -21.09 -6.85 -2.89
N GLN A 506 -21.77 -6.24 -1.91
CA GLN A 506 -23.17 -5.85 -2.03
C GLN A 506 -23.38 -4.82 -3.17
N MET A 507 -22.49 -3.86 -3.35
CA MET A 507 -22.55 -2.90 -4.46
C MET A 507 -22.34 -3.63 -5.80
N VAL A 508 -21.38 -4.54 -5.89
CA VAL A 508 -21.16 -5.38 -7.09
C VAL A 508 -22.43 -6.15 -7.43
N ASP A 509 -23.00 -6.88 -6.48
CA ASP A 509 -24.23 -7.65 -6.69
C ASP A 509 -25.41 -6.75 -7.11
N MET A 510 -25.50 -5.51 -6.59
CA MET A 510 -26.52 -4.54 -6.98
C MET A 510 -26.34 -4.06 -8.43
N TYR A 511 -25.11 -3.77 -8.86
CA TYR A 511 -24.82 -3.38 -10.24
C TYR A 511 -25.01 -4.54 -11.21
N VAL A 512 -24.62 -5.77 -10.83
CA VAL A 512 -24.92 -6.97 -11.63
C VAL A 512 -26.43 -7.15 -11.77
N LEU A 513 -27.21 -7.01 -10.69
CA LEU A 513 -28.67 -7.07 -10.75
C LEU A 513 -29.27 -5.98 -11.64
N MET A 514 -28.75 -4.75 -11.56
CA MET A 514 -29.22 -3.63 -12.37
C MET A 514 -28.94 -3.86 -13.87
N HIS A 515 -27.74 -4.33 -14.20
CA HIS A 515 -27.25 -4.47 -15.57
C HIS A 515 -27.69 -5.78 -16.25
N TRP A 516 -27.83 -6.86 -15.49
CA TRP A 516 -28.03 -8.21 -16.03
C TRP A 516 -29.29 -8.90 -15.49
N GLY A 517 -29.92 -8.35 -14.45
CA GLY A 517 -31.10 -8.95 -13.83
C GLY A 517 -32.34 -8.88 -14.71
N GLU A 518 -33.04 -10.00 -14.82
CA GLU A 518 -34.35 -10.05 -15.47
C GLU A 518 -35.38 -9.21 -14.72
N LYS A 519 -36.46 -8.81 -15.40
CA LYS A 519 -37.50 -7.97 -14.82
C LYS A 519 -38.07 -8.57 -13.52
N GLN A 520 -38.32 -9.87 -13.47
CA GLN A 520 -38.87 -10.56 -12.28
C GLN A 520 -37.82 -10.73 -11.16
N GLN A 521 -36.53 -10.64 -11.49
CA GLN A 521 -35.44 -10.69 -10.51
C GLN A 521 -35.25 -9.32 -9.85
N ARG A 522 -35.37 -8.25 -10.64
CA ARG A 522 -35.35 -6.85 -10.18
C ARG A 522 -36.64 -6.46 -9.47
N PHE A 523 -37.79 -6.87 -9.98
CA PHE A 523 -39.10 -6.51 -9.45
C PHE A 523 -39.83 -7.77 -8.99
N ASP A 524 -40.03 -7.90 -7.67
CA ASP A 524 -40.74 -9.03 -7.09
C ASP A 524 -42.15 -9.14 -7.70
N PRO A 525 -42.54 -10.28 -8.30
CA PRO A 525 -43.84 -10.42 -8.97
C PRO A 525 -45.04 -10.26 -8.03
N LEU A 526 -44.93 -10.70 -6.77
CA LEU A 526 -46.02 -10.60 -5.78
C LEU A 526 -46.21 -9.17 -5.30
N ILE A 527 -45.13 -8.40 -5.18
CA ILE A 527 -45.18 -6.96 -4.90
C ILE A 527 -45.72 -6.22 -6.12
N SER A 528 -45.19 -6.52 -7.32
CA SER A 528 -45.58 -5.88 -8.58
C SER A 528 -47.06 -6.12 -8.96
N ALA A 529 -47.68 -7.18 -8.44
CA ALA A 529 -49.11 -7.43 -8.58
C ALA A 529 -49.98 -6.52 -7.70
N LYS A 530 -49.41 -5.85 -6.70
CA LYS A 530 -50.12 -5.03 -5.69
C LYS A 530 -49.75 -3.55 -5.74
N ILE A 531 -48.60 -3.21 -6.29
CA ILE A 531 -48.14 -1.83 -6.45
C ILE A 531 -47.66 -1.60 -7.89
N ILE A 532 -47.84 -0.37 -8.37
CA ILE A 532 -47.39 0.04 -9.70
C ILE A 532 -45.97 0.61 -9.55
N PHE A 533 -44.98 -0.06 -10.13
CA PHE A 533 -43.65 0.50 -10.31
C PHE A 533 -43.65 1.47 -11.51
N PRO A 534 -42.88 2.58 -11.47
CA PRO A 534 -42.66 3.40 -12.64
C PRO A 534 -42.00 2.59 -13.77
N LYS A 535 -42.34 2.92 -15.01
CA LYS A 535 -41.73 2.28 -16.18
C LYS A 535 -40.26 2.72 -16.28
N VAL A 536 -39.35 1.77 -16.08
CA VAL A 536 -37.90 2.00 -16.22
C VAL A 536 -37.35 1.17 -17.39
N PRO A 537 -36.69 1.79 -18.39
CA PRO A 537 -35.87 1.05 -19.35
C PRO A 537 -34.66 0.42 -18.66
N ASP A 538 -33.98 -0.46 -19.38
CA ASP A 538 -32.68 -0.98 -18.99
C ASP A 538 -31.61 0.04 -19.42
N LEU A 539 -31.06 0.80 -18.47
CA LEU A 539 -30.21 1.96 -18.79
C LEU A 539 -28.99 1.58 -19.67
N PRO A 540 -28.22 0.52 -19.36
CA PRO A 540 -27.17 0.06 -20.26
C PRO A 540 -27.62 -0.20 -21.70
N ILE A 541 -28.78 -0.86 -21.89
CA ILE A 541 -29.34 -1.13 -23.22
C ILE A 541 -29.78 0.17 -23.90
N ALA A 542 -30.42 1.07 -23.17
CA ALA A 542 -30.85 2.37 -23.68
C ALA A 542 -29.65 3.23 -24.15
N CYS A 543 -28.52 3.17 -23.44
CA CYS A 543 -27.28 3.83 -23.86
C CYS A 543 -26.76 3.26 -25.19
N ALA A 544 -26.74 1.93 -25.33
CA ALA A 544 -26.36 1.28 -26.58
C ALA A 544 -27.34 1.57 -27.73
N GLU A 545 -28.64 1.67 -27.45
CA GLU A 545 -29.65 2.09 -28.43
C GLU A 545 -29.44 3.52 -28.93
N PHE A 546 -29.06 4.46 -28.05
CA PHE A 546 -28.65 5.80 -28.48
C PHE A 546 -27.43 5.75 -29.40
N VAL A 547 -26.41 4.97 -29.05
CA VAL A 547 -25.25 4.82 -29.94
C VAL A 547 -25.69 4.26 -31.30
N ASN A 548 -26.44 3.16 -31.32
CA ASN A 548 -26.89 2.51 -32.56
C ASN A 548 -27.80 3.40 -33.42
N ARG A 549 -28.56 4.31 -32.80
CA ARG A 549 -29.44 5.24 -33.50
C ARG A 549 -28.68 6.40 -34.17
N PHE A 550 -27.61 6.89 -33.54
CA PHE A 550 -26.96 8.13 -33.95
C PHE A 550 -25.54 7.96 -34.51
N ALA A 551 -24.88 6.83 -34.25
CA ALA A 551 -23.58 6.53 -34.84
C ALA A 551 -23.72 6.31 -36.35
N THR A 552 -22.77 6.85 -37.11
CA THR A 552 -22.72 6.71 -38.57
C THR A 552 -21.74 5.64 -39.04
N HIS A 553 -20.87 5.22 -38.14
CA HIS A 553 -19.80 4.24 -38.33
C HIS A 553 -19.73 3.38 -37.06
N THR A 554 -19.32 2.13 -37.21
CA THR A 554 -19.36 1.13 -36.14
C THR A 554 -18.06 0.31 -36.07
N ASP A 555 -16.91 0.96 -36.27
CA ASP A 555 -15.62 0.28 -36.19
C ASP A 555 -15.21 0.14 -34.73
N ARG A 556 -15.14 1.23 -33.96
CA ARG A 556 -14.63 1.25 -32.59
C ARG A 556 -15.53 2.07 -31.66
N ALA A 557 -15.92 1.48 -30.53
CA ALA A 557 -16.62 2.17 -29.45
C ALA A 557 -15.84 2.12 -28.13
N LEU A 558 -16.03 3.15 -27.30
CA LEU A 558 -15.49 3.22 -25.94
C LEU A 558 -16.64 3.41 -24.95
N ASP A 559 -16.73 2.56 -23.95
CA ASP A 559 -17.65 2.65 -22.82
C ASP A 559 -16.83 3.03 -21.58
N LEU A 560 -16.88 4.31 -21.19
CA LEU A 560 -16.05 4.86 -20.13
C LEU A 560 -16.89 5.04 -18.85
N GLY A 561 -16.46 4.41 -17.76
CA GLY A 561 -17.29 4.10 -16.61
C GLY A 561 -18.23 2.91 -16.87
N CYS A 562 -17.72 1.84 -17.50
CA CYS A 562 -18.54 0.75 -17.99
C CYS A 562 -19.20 -0.13 -16.89
N ALA A 563 -18.82 0.06 -15.64
CA ALA A 563 -19.19 -0.79 -14.51
C ALA A 563 -19.05 -2.28 -14.88
N VAL A 564 -20.07 -3.10 -14.63
CA VAL A 564 -20.06 -4.55 -14.91
C VAL A 564 -20.30 -4.89 -16.40
N GLY A 565 -20.11 -3.92 -17.30
CA GLY A 565 -19.86 -4.11 -18.72
C GLY A 565 -21.06 -4.24 -19.64
N ARG A 566 -22.31 -4.22 -19.14
CA ARG A 566 -23.51 -4.49 -19.97
C ARG A 566 -23.59 -3.61 -21.22
N THR A 567 -23.37 -2.30 -21.12
CA THR A 567 -23.37 -1.40 -22.29
C THR A 567 -22.29 -1.82 -23.29
N THR A 568 -21.09 -2.14 -22.82
CA THR A 568 -19.98 -2.66 -23.62
C THR A 568 -20.38 -3.92 -24.41
N PHE A 569 -21.06 -4.88 -23.77
CA PHE A 569 -21.56 -6.09 -24.45
C PHE A 569 -22.64 -5.78 -25.49
N GLU A 570 -23.58 -4.88 -25.21
CA GLU A 570 -24.64 -4.48 -26.15
C GLU A 570 -24.05 -3.77 -27.38
N LEU A 571 -23.00 -2.96 -27.20
CA LEU A 571 -22.30 -2.31 -28.32
C LEU A 571 -21.56 -3.32 -29.21
N ALA A 572 -21.04 -4.41 -28.65
CA ALA A 572 -20.34 -5.44 -29.42
C ALA A 572 -21.23 -6.21 -30.41
N ILE A 573 -22.57 -6.03 -30.32
CA ILE A 573 -23.52 -6.53 -31.32
C ILE A 573 -23.28 -5.85 -32.69
N THR A 574 -22.99 -4.55 -32.69
CA THR A 574 -22.88 -3.73 -33.90
C THR A 574 -21.46 -3.25 -34.20
N PHE A 575 -20.64 -3.05 -33.17
CA PHE A 575 -19.26 -2.56 -33.32
C PHE A 575 -18.26 -3.70 -33.52
N ASN A 576 -17.19 -3.42 -34.27
CA ASN A 576 -16.10 -4.38 -34.51
C ASN A 576 -15.14 -4.49 -33.31
N GLU A 577 -14.94 -3.40 -32.59
CA GLU A 577 -14.12 -3.32 -31.37
C GLU A 577 -14.83 -2.45 -30.33
N VAL A 578 -14.93 -2.95 -29.09
CA VAL A 578 -15.48 -2.17 -27.97
C VAL A 578 -14.56 -2.28 -26.77
N ILE A 579 -14.12 -1.14 -26.26
CA ILE A 579 -13.33 -1.06 -25.03
C ILE A 579 -14.22 -0.58 -23.90
N GLY A 580 -14.31 -1.35 -22.81
CA GLY A 580 -14.94 -0.94 -21.55
C GLY A 580 -13.87 -0.59 -20.53
N ILE A 581 -13.90 0.64 -20.01
CA ILE A 581 -12.97 1.12 -18.99
C ILE A 581 -13.75 1.54 -17.75
N ASP A 582 -13.34 1.08 -16.58
CA ASP A 582 -13.89 1.54 -15.31
C ASP A 582 -12.77 1.71 -14.28
N TYR A 583 -12.95 2.61 -13.32
CA TYR A 583 -12.01 2.78 -12.22
C TYR A 583 -12.06 1.57 -11.27
N SER A 584 -13.20 0.91 -11.16
CA SER A 584 -13.43 -0.25 -10.31
C SER A 584 -12.79 -1.52 -10.86
N GLN A 585 -11.80 -2.05 -10.15
CA GLN A 585 -11.28 -3.40 -10.42
C GLN A 585 -12.36 -4.48 -10.21
N ASN A 586 -13.29 -4.30 -9.27
CA ASN A 586 -14.34 -5.29 -9.01
C ASN A 586 -15.32 -5.40 -10.17
N PHE A 587 -15.82 -4.28 -10.65
CA PHE A 587 -16.72 -4.26 -11.78
C PHE A 587 -16.05 -4.81 -13.04
N ILE A 588 -14.79 -4.44 -13.30
CA ILE A 588 -14.02 -4.97 -14.42
C ILE A 588 -13.75 -6.46 -14.28
N SER A 589 -13.53 -6.98 -13.07
CA SER A 589 -13.34 -8.42 -12.85
C SER A 589 -14.60 -9.21 -13.17
N VAL A 590 -15.78 -8.69 -12.79
CA VAL A 590 -17.07 -9.28 -13.18
C VAL A 590 -17.27 -9.21 -14.69
N ALA A 591 -16.98 -8.07 -15.31
CA ALA A 591 -17.12 -7.87 -16.75
C ALA A 591 -16.23 -8.84 -17.56
N ARG A 592 -14.96 -9.01 -17.14
CA ARG A 592 -14.03 -10.00 -17.71
C ARG A 592 -14.50 -11.44 -17.49
N HIS A 593 -15.08 -11.74 -16.34
CA HIS A 593 -15.63 -13.08 -16.08
C HIS A 593 -16.83 -13.37 -17.00
N LEU A 594 -17.75 -12.42 -17.16
CA LEU A 594 -18.84 -12.51 -18.14
C LEU A 594 -18.30 -12.64 -19.57
N GLN A 595 -17.22 -11.93 -19.90
CA GLN A 595 -16.58 -12.01 -21.21
C GLN A 595 -16.00 -13.40 -21.46
N GLN A 596 -15.30 -13.98 -20.49
CA GLN A 596 -14.66 -15.29 -20.63
C GLN A 596 -15.66 -16.44 -20.59
N TYR A 597 -16.57 -16.43 -19.61
CA TYR A 597 -17.43 -17.59 -19.31
C TYR A 597 -18.89 -17.44 -19.76
N GLY A 598 -19.32 -16.23 -20.11
CA GLY A 598 -20.67 -15.95 -20.61
C GLY A 598 -21.74 -15.95 -19.51
N LYS A 599 -21.34 -16.18 -18.26
CA LYS A 599 -22.22 -16.18 -17.09
C LYS A 599 -21.46 -15.79 -15.84
N PHE A 600 -22.16 -15.26 -14.84
CA PHE A 600 -21.58 -14.88 -13.54
C PHE A 600 -22.61 -15.06 -12.42
N GLU A 601 -22.24 -15.74 -11.34
CA GLU A 601 -23.11 -15.93 -10.17
C GLU A 601 -22.97 -14.76 -9.18
N TYR A 602 -24.10 -14.26 -8.68
CA TYR A 602 -24.15 -13.11 -7.77
C TYR A 602 -25.31 -13.24 -6.77
N ASN A 603 -25.26 -12.50 -5.67
CA ASN A 603 -26.25 -12.65 -4.58
C ASN A 603 -27.20 -11.46 -4.50
N ARG A 604 -28.47 -11.69 -4.85
CA ARG A 604 -29.52 -10.70 -4.67
C ARG A 604 -29.99 -10.66 -3.22
N LYS A 605 -29.83 -9.51 -2.54
CA LYS A 605 -30.39 -9.29 -1.20
C LYS A 605 -31.91 -9.26 -1.23
N ASP A 606 -32.56 -10.06 -0.37
CA ASP A 606 -34.02 -10.09 -0.27
C ASP A 606 -34.50 -9.32 0.96
N GLN A 607 -34.12 -9.75 2.17
CA GLN A 607 -34.49 -9.07 3.41
C GLN A 607 -33.54 -9.48 4.56
N GLY A 608 -33.14 -8.52 5.40
CA GLY A 608 -32.15 -8.79 6.45
C GLY A 608 -30.88 -9.42 5.87
N MET A 609 -30.50 -10.58 6.40
CA MET A 609 -29.36 -11.39 5.92
C MET A 609 -29.73 -12.40 4.82
N GLN A 610 -31.02 -12.51 4.45
CA GLN A 610 -31.45 -13.44 3.41
C GLN A 610 -31.07 -12.93 2.02
N GLN A 611 -30.50 -13.83 1.22
CA GLN A 611 -30.08 -13.59 -0.15
C GLN A 611 -30.54 -14.74 -1.05
N THR A 612 -30.79 -14.44 -2.32
CA THR A 612 -31.01 -15.42 -3.39
C THR A 612 -29.85 -15.35 -4.36
N THR A 613 -29.17 -16.48 -4.60
CA THR A 613 -28.14 -16.57 -5.64
C THR A 613 -28.80 -16.59 -7.02
N LEU A 614 -28.33 -15.73 -7.91
CA LEU A 614 -28.77 -15.58 -9.29
C LEU A 614 -27.57 -15.71 -10.23
N THR A 615 -27.86 -15.86 -11.52
CA THR A 615 -26.84 -15.95 -12.56
C THR A 615 -27.11 -14.88 -13.61
N ALA A 616 -26.16 -13.97 -13.81
CA ALA A 616 -26.11 -13.09 -14.98
C ALA A 616 -25.65 -13.92 -16.18
N VAL A 617 -26.27 -13.71 -17.34
CA VAL A 617 -26.00 -14.47 -18.57
C VAL A 617 -25.83 -13.52 -19.73
N VAL A 618 -24.71 -13.64 -20.44
CA VAL A 618 -24.44 -12.91 -21.69
C VAL A 618 -25.23 -13.58 -22.82
N ASN A 619 -25.88 -12.78 -23.66
CA ASN A 619 -26.59 -13.30 -24.82
C ASN A 619 -25.59 -14.04 -25.74
N PRO A 620 -25.80 -15.32 -26.08
CA PRO A 620 -24.87 -16.10 -26.90
C PRO A 620 -24.61 -15.54 -28.31
N SER A 621 -25.47 -14.63 -28.80
CA SER A 621 -25.27 -13.95 -30.09
C SER A 621 -24.23 -12.85 -30.06
N ILE A 622 -23.77 -12.42 -28.86
CA ILE A 622 -22.74 -11.40 -28.71
C ILE A 622 -21.37 -12.04 -28.91
N ASP A 623 -20.61 -11.51 -29.87
CA ASP A 623 -19.23 -11.89 -30.10
C ASP A 623 -18.32 -11.24 -29.04
N ARG A 624 -17.95 -12.03 -28.03
CA ARG A 624 -17.21 -11.55 -26.85
C ARG A 624 -15.73 -11.27 -27.15
N ASP A 625 -15.22 -11.71 -28.29
CA ASP A 625 -13.83 -11.48 -28.71
C ASP A 625 -13.62 -10.05 -29.24
N ARG A 626 -14.71 -9.33 -29.51
CA ARG A 626 -14.68 -7.90 -29.90
C ARG A 626 -14.52 -6.95 -28.72
N ILE A 627 -14.54 -7.48 -27.50
CA ILE A 627 -14.59 -6.68 -26.27
C ILE A 627 -13.22 -6.68 -25.60
N GLN A 628 -12.85 -5.54 -25.01
CA GLN A 628 -11.71 -5.46 -24.11
C GLN A 628 -12.11 -4.69 -22.86
N PHE A 629 -11.88 -5.27 -21.69
CA PHE A 629 -12.13 -4.61 -20.41
C PHE A 629 -10.83 -4.20 -19.73
N GLU A 630 -10.76 -2.96 -19.26
CA GLU A 630 -9.59 -2.36 -18.63
C GLU A 630 -9.96 -1.65 -17.34
N VAL A 631 -9.06 -1.68 -16.37
CA VAL A 631 -9.14 -0.78 -15.23
C VAL A 631 -8.41 0.50 -15.59
N GLY A 632 -9.04 1.65 -15.41
CA GLY A 632 -8.43 2.93 -15.73
C GLY A 632 -9.23 4.12 -15.21
N ASP A 633 -8.53 5.23 -14.96
CA ASP A 633 -9.13 6.49 -14.57
C ASP A 633 -9.59 7.28 -15.81
N ALA A 634 -10.89 7.58 -15.88
CA ALA A 634 -11.48 8.41 -16.93
C ALA A 634 -10.90 9.84 -17.00
N CYS A 635 -10.28 10.32 -15.92
CA CYS A 635 -9.57 11.61 -15.88
C CYS A 635 -8.10 11.50 -16.31
N SER A 636 -7.54 10.28 -16.42
CA SER A 636 -6.14 10.00 -16.72
C SER A 636 -5.99 8.83 -17.70
N LEU A 637 -6.62 8.96 -18.87
CA LEU A 637 -6.58 7.93 -19.91
C LEU A 637 -5.28 7.97 -20.72
N ARG A 638 -4.80 6.78 -21.11
CA ARG A 638 -3.66 6.60 -22.01
C ARG A 638 -3.83 7.38 -23.33
N SER A 639 -2.71 7.88 -23.87
CA SER A 639 -2.71 8.82 -24.99
C SER A 639 -2.95 8.17 -26.35
N ASP A 640 -2.77 6.85 -26.46
CA ASP A 640 -3.03 6.02 -27.63
C ASP A 640 -4.53 5.74 -27.86
N LEU A 641 -5.39 5.91 -26.84
CA LEU A 641 -6.84 5.88 -27.00
C LEU A 641 -7.30 7.12 -27.78
N LYS A 642 -7.77 6.94 -29.02
CA LYS A 642 -8.29 8.03 -29.86
C LYS A 642 -9.15 7.47 -30.98
N ASP A 643 -9.85 8.39 -31.64
CA ASP A 643 -10.55 8.16 -32.91
C ASP A 643 -11.66 7.09 -32.84
N PHE A 644 -12.41 7.03 -31.74
CA PHE A 644 -13.60 6.20 -31.59
C PHE A 644 -14.80 6.79 -32.34
N ASP A 645 -15.61 5.93 -32.96
CA ASP A 645 -16.87 6.31 -33.61
C ASP A 645 -17.93 6.75 -32.61
N ALA A 646 -17.92 6.11 -31.44
CA ALA A 646 -18.83 6.37 -30.34
C ALA A 646 -18.10 6.26 -29.00
N VAL A 647 -18.34 7.22 -28.11
CA VAL A 647 -17.93 7.15 -26.70
C VAL A 647 -19.18 7.25 -25.83
N VAL A 648 -19.27 6.42 -24.78
CA VAL A 648 -20.38 6.42 -23.81
C VAL A 648 -19.88 6.79 -22.42
N LEU A 649 -20.60 7.69 -21.74
CA LEU A 649 -20.45 8.01 -20.32
C LEU A 649 -21.78 7.75 -19.61
N ALA A 650 -22.00 6.50 -19.18
CA ALA A 650 -23.25 6.11 -18.54
C ALA A 650 -23.19 6.38 -17.02
N ASN A 651 -23.73 7.53 -16.58
CA ASN A 651 -23.80 7.96 -15.17
C ASN A 651 -22.46 8.09 -14.43
N VAL A 652 -21.33 8.10 -15.15
CA VAL A 652 -20.00 8.26 -14.53
C VAL A 652 -19.62 9.72 -14.29
N LEU A 653 -20.15 10.67 -15.07
CA LEU A 653 -19.69 12.07 -15.06
C LEU A 653 -19.73 12.72 -13.66
N CYS A 654 -20.80 12.47 -12.90
CA CYS A 654 -20.98 13.00 -11.54
C CYS A 654 -20.23 12.23 -10.44
N ARG A 655 -19.34 11.30 -10.84
CA ARG A 655 -18.45 10.52 -9.98
C ARG A 655 -16.97 10.78 -10.28
N LEU A 656 -16.66 11.66 -11.23
CA LEU A 656 -15.29 11.99 -11.59
C LEU A 656 -14.73 13.12 -10.71
N PRO A 657 -13.46 13.05 -10.28
CA PRO A 657 -12.84 14.13 -9.51
C PRO A 657 -12.69 15.42 -10.32
N LYS A 658 -12.44 15.31 -11.62
CA LYS A 658 -12.32 16.44 -12.56
C LYS A 658 -13.11 16.16 -13.85
N PRO A 659 -14.46 16.24 -13.84
CA PRO A 659 -15.30 15.92 -14.99
C PRO A 659 -14.96 16.78 -16.23
N SER A 660 -14.52 18.02 -16.02
CA SER A 660 -14.10 18.92 -17.09
C SER A 660 -12.88 18.41 -17.87
N THR A 661 -11.93 17.72 -17.22
CA THR A 661 -10.77 17.10 -17.87
C THR A 661 -11.20 15.94 -18.77
N CYS A 662 -12.08 15.07 -18.27
CA CYS A 662 -12.65 13.97 -19.05
C CYS A 662 -13.39 14.49 -20.30
N LEU A 663 -14.24 15.51 -20.15
CA LEU A 663 -14.96 16.10 -21.29
C LEU A 663 -14.01 16.73 -22.32
N LYS A 664 -12.97 17.45 -21.88
CA LYS A 664 -11.96 18.02 -22.79
C LYS A 664 -11.24 16.93 -23.61
N ARG A 665 -11.03 15.75 -23.02
CA ARG A 665 -10.38 14.60 -23.68
C ARG A 665 -11.17 14.03 -24.86
N MET A 666 -12.45 14.37 -24.99
CA MET A 666 -13.31 13.94 -26.10
C MET A 666 -12.99 14.63 -27.44
N GLN A 667 -12.35 15.80 -27.40
CA GLN A 667 -12.04 16.65 -28.56
C GLN A 667 -10.56 17.01 -28.68
N GLY A 668 -10.22 17.89 -29.63
CA GLY A 668 -8.85 18.28 -29.95
C GLY A 668 -8.12 17.28 -30.84
N ASN A 669 -6.86 17.58 -31.14
CA ASN A 669 -6.00 16.70 -31.92
C ASN A 669 -5.69 15.43 -31.10
N GLY A 670 -6.09 14.26 -31.59
CA GLY A 670 -6.01 13.00 -30.83
C GLY A 670 -7.12 12.81 -29.79
N GLY A 671 -8.22 13.57 -29.86
CA GLY A 671 -9.39 13.40 -28.99
C GLY A 671 -10.01 11.99 -29.10
N LEU A 672 -10.72 11.57 -28.05
CA LEU A 672 -11.32 10.22 -28.01
C LEU A 672 -12.37 10.03 -29.11
N VAL A 673 -13.24 11.02 -29.35
CA VAL A 673 -14.31 10.90 -30.34
C VAL A 673 -13.79 11.37 -31.68
N LYS A 674 -13.85 10.54 -32.73
CA LYS A 674 -13.43 10.97 -34.07
C LYS A 674 -14.31 12.10 -34.60
N LYS A 675 -13.82 12.88 -35.57
CA LYS A 675 -14.66 13.84 -36.29
C LYS A 675 -15.84 13.14 -36.97
N GLY A 676 -17.05 13.67 -36.80
CA GLY A 676 -18.29 13.03 -37.23
C GLY A 676 -18.80 11.90 -36.32
N GLY A 677 -18.00 11.45 -35.35
CA GLY A 677 -18.38 10.50 -34.31
C GLY A 677 -19.29 11.14 -33.24
N ILE A 678 -19.74 10.31 -32.30
CA ILE A 678 -20.70 10.72 -31.27
C ILE A 678 -20.21 10.47 -29.84
N LEU A 679 -20.68 11.29 -28.91
CA LEU A 679 -20.56 11.11 -27.47
C LEU A 679 -21.97 10.99 -26.89
N VAL A 680 -22.25 9.84 -26.27
CA VAL A 680 -23.49 9.59 -25.52
C VAL A 680 -23.19 9.76 -24.04
N MET A 681 -23.97 10.57 -23.34
CA MET A 681 -23.83 10.72 -21.89
C MET A 681 -25.17 10.59 -21.20
N THR A 682 -25.17 9.95 -20.05
CA THR A 682 -26.28 10.03 -19.10
C THR A 682 -25.75 10.59 -17.79
N THR A 683 -26.39 11.63 -17.25
CA THR A 683 -26.06 12.12 -15.91
C THR A 683 -27.28 12.67 -15.17
N PRO A 684 -27.48 12.29 -13.90
CA PRO A 684 -28.54 12.87 -13.06
C PRO A 684 -28.08 14.16 -12.37
N PHE A 685 -26.87 14.67 -12.65
CA PHE A 685 -26.24 15.81 -11.97
C PHE A 685 -26.23 15.69 -10.42
N SER A 686 -26.24 14.45 -9.92
CA SER A 686 -26.25 14.14 -8.49
C SER A 686 -24.83 14.12 -7.93
N TRP A 687 -24.20 15.28 -7.93
CA TRP A 687 -22.85 15.50 -7.43
C TRP A 687 -22.76 15.21 -5.94
N LEU A 688 -21.67 14.56 -5.52
CA LEU A 688 -21.37 14.36 -4.11
C LEU A 688 -19.93 14.84 -3.83
N PRO A 689 -19.71 15.69 -2.81
CA PRO A 689 -18.41 16.30 -2.54
C PRO A 689 -17.25 15.31 -2.35
N GLN A 690 -17.55 14.08 -1.90
CA GLN A 690 -16.55 13.03 -1.74
C GLN A 690 -15.98 12.49 -3.07
N TYR A 691 -16.68 12.67 -4.18
CA TYR A 691 -16.21 12.24 -5.51
C TYR A 691 -15.72 13.42 -6.34
N THR A 692 -16.44 14.54 -6.29
CA THR A 692 -16.14 15.73 -7.09
C THR A 692 -16.15 16.95 -6.18
N PRO A 693 -15.03 17.69 -6.05
CA PRO A 693 -15.00 18.95 -5.33
C PRO A 693 -16.09 19.89 -5.85
N GLN A 694 -16.73 20.66 -4.95
CA GLN A 694 -17.83 21.57 -5.34
C GLN A 694 -17.44 22.57 -6.42
N SER A 695 -16.17 22.97 -6.47
CA SER A 695 -15.63 23.86 -7.51
C SER A 695 -15.62 23.25 -8.92
N GLU A 696 -15.74 21.94 -9.04
CA GLU A 696 -15.69 21.18 -10.30
C GLU A 696 -17.07 20.69 -10.76
N TRP A 697 -18.16 21.05 -10.05
CA TRP A 697 -19.51 20.62 -10.40
C TRP A 697 -20.00 21.27 -11.69
N ILE A 698 -20.49 20.45 -12.63
CA ILE A 698 -21.11 20.90 -13.87
C ILE A 698 -22.64 20.90 -13.68
N ASN A 699 -23.28 22.05 -13.81
CA ASN A 699 -24.68 22.25 -13.41
C ASN A 699 -25.70 22.02 -14.52
N GLY A 700 -25.26 21.71 -15.74
CA GLY A 700 -26.20 21.38 -16.83
C GLY A 700 -25.58 21.35 -18.22
N VAL A 701 -26.43 21.10 -19.21
CA VAL A 701 -26.09 20.97 -20.63
C VAL A 701 -25.34 22.18 -21.17
N LYS A 702 -25.72 23.39 -20.75
CA LYS A 702 -25.07 24.63 -21.22
C LYS A 702 -23.59 24.70 -20.81
N GLU A 703 -23.25 24.26 -19.61
CA GLU A 703 -21.86 24.22 -19.15
C GLU A 703 -21.06 23.12 -19.88
N ILE A 704 -21.69 21.96 -20.13
CA ILE A 704 -21.12 20.90 -20.97
C ILE A 704 -20.81 21.44 -22.38
N GLN A 705 -21.75 22.16 -22.98
CA GLN A 705 -21.59 22.75 -24.32
C GLN A 705 -20.44 23.77 -24.39
N ASN A 706 -20.20 24.52 -23.31
CA ASN A 706 -19.06 25.44 -23.23
C ASN A 706 -17.71 24.71 -23.20
N ILE A 707 -17.68 23.47 -22.69
CA ILE A 707 -16.48 22.63 -22.64
C ILE A 707 -16.30 21.90 -23.99
N LEU A 708 -17.38 21.31 -24.52
CA LEU A 708 -17.41 20.56 -25.77
C LEU A 708 -17.56 21.47 -27.00
N THR A 709 -16.60 22.37 -27.21
CA THR A 709 -16.65 23.41 -28.25
C THR A 709 -16.67 22.89 -29.69
N GLU A 710 -16.25 21.65 -29.93
CA GLU A 710 -16.27 20.99 -31.25
C GLU A 710 -17.51 20.13 -31.51
N PHE A 711 -18.47 20.11 -30.59
CA PHE A 711 -19.66 19.26 -30.68
C PHE A 711 -20.94 20.09 -30.88
N ASP A 712 -21.93 19.42 -31.49
CA ASP A 712 -23.32 19.88 -31.55
C ASP A 712 -24.20 18.88 -30.78
N LEU A 713 -25.06 19.37 -29.88
CA LEU A 713 -26.07 18.54 -29.22
C LEU A 713 -27.15 18.18 -30.22
N ILE A 714 -27.39 16.89 -30.44
CA ILE A 714 -28.33 16.40 -31.46
C ILE A 714 -29.52 15.62 -30.88
N HIS A 715 -29.46 15.22 -29.62
CA HIS A 715 -30.55 14.55 -28.91
C HIS A 715 -30.46 14.79 -27.40
N GLU A 716 -31.61 14.93 -26.75
CA GLU A 716 -31.77 15.08 -25.31
C GLU A 716 -33.07 14.38 -24.88
N GLU A 717 -33.01 13.56 -23.83
CA GLU A 717 -34.15 12.79 -23.32
C GLU A 717 -33.96 12.40 -21.84
N GLU A 718 -35.04 12.41 -21.07
CA GLU A 718 -35.05 11.94 -19.69
C GLU A 718 -35.19 10.41 -19.63
N ILE A 719 -34.23 9.74 -18.99
CA ILE A 719 -34.20 8.27 -18.88
C ILE A 719 -34.30 7.86 -17.41
N PRO A 720 -35.41 7.27 -16.96
CA PRO A 720 -35.48 6.78 -15.60
C PRO A 720 -34.78 5.42 -15.48
N PHE A 721 -34.12 5.17 -14.35
CA PHE A 721 -33.60 3.86 -14.00
C PHE A 721 -33.78 3.61 -12.50
N MET A 722 -33.61 2.36 -12.09
CA MET A 722 -33.81 1.97 -10.70
C MET A 722 -32.72 1.02 -10.22
N ILE A 723 -32.18 1.31 -9.03
CA ILE A 723 -31.26 0.44 -8.33
C ILE A 723 -32.03 -0.22 -7.18
N ARG A 724 -31.95 -1.55 -7.07
CA ARG A 724 -32.58 -2.32 -5.99
C ARG A 724 -31.57 -2.64 -4.90
N GLU A 725 -31.75 -2.06 -3.72
CA GLU A 725 -30.94 -2.38 -2.54
C GLU A 725 -31.37 -3.71 -1.89
N HIS A 726 -32.68 -3.94 -1.75
CA HIS A 726 -33.26 -5.21 -1.34
C HIS A 726 -34.73 -5.31 -1.77
N ARG A 727 -35.45 -6.38 -1.43
CA ARG A 727 -36.82 -6.68 -1.93
C ARG A 727 -37.84 -5.55 -1.82
N ARG A 728 -37.63 -4.60 -0.90
CA ARG A 728 -38.58 -3.52 -0.58
C ARG A 728 -37.95 -2.11 -0.57
N LYS A 729 -36.67 -1.98 -0.94
CA LYS A 729 -35.96 -0.68 -0.96
C LYS A 729 -35.28 -0.49 -2.30
N PHE A 730 -35.60 0.63 -2.93
CA PHE A 730 -35.20 0.97 -4.29
C PHE A 730 -34.81 2.44 -4.35
N GLU A 731 -33.81 2.76 -5.16
CA GLU A 731 -33.48 4.11 -5.57
C GLU A 731 -34.01 4.34 -6.98
N TYR A 732 -34.89 5.32 -7.16
CA TYR A 732 -35.42 5.72 -8.46
C TYR A 732 -34.77 7.02 -8.90
N ILE A 733 -34.08 6.99 -10.04
CA ILE A 733 -33.24 8.08 -10.52
C ILE A 733 -33.66 8.41 -11.96
N ILE A 734 -33.80 9.69 -12.27
CA ILE A 734 -34.02 10.18 -13.63
C ILE A 734 -32.71 10.82 -14.08
N THR A 735 -32.14 10.28 -15.16
CA THR A 735 -30.87 10.77 -15.72
C THR A 735 -31.14 11.48 -17.04
N LEU A 736 -30.44 12.59 -17.29
CA LEU A 736 -30.51 13.28 -18.55
C LEU A 736 -29.61 12.57 -19.56
N GLY A 737 -30.21 11.91 -20.54
CA GLY A 737 -29.53 11.31 -21.67
C GLY A 737 -29.31 12.33 -22.79
N THR A 738 -28.06 12.50 -23.22
CA THR A 738 -27.68 13.43 -24.29
C THR A 738 -26.81 12.73 -25.33
N VAL A 739 -26.95 13.16 -26.59
CA VAL A 739 -26.09 12.70 -27.68
C VAL A 739 -25.48 13.92 -28.38
N TRP A 740 -24.16 13.92 -28.45
CA TRP A 740 -23.35 15.00 -29.01
C TRP A 740 -22.62 14.51 -30.23
N LYS A 741 -22.69 15.23 -31.34
CA LYS A 741 -21.98 14.89 -32.57
C LYS A 741 -20.78 15.81 -32.77
N ARG A 742 -19.59 15.24 -32.96
CA ARG A 742 -18.38 16.03 -33.24
C ARG A 742 -18.43 16.55 -34.67
N ARG A 743 -18.15 17.84 -34.87
CA ARG A 743 -18.12 18.46 -36.21
C ARG A 743 -17.01 17.86 -37.08
N LEU A 744 -17.19 17.96 -38.41
CA LEU A 744 -16.27 17.43 -39.43
C LEU A 744 -14.95 18.21 -39.56
#